data_AF-A0A2W6RK16-F1
#
_entry.id   AF-A0A2W6RK16-F1
#
_cell.length_a   1.000
_cell.length_b   1.000
_cell.length_c   1.000
_cell.angle_alpha   90.00
_cell.angle_beta   90.00
_cell.angle_gamma   90.00
#
_symmetry.space_group_name_H-M   'P 1'
#
loop_
_entity.id
_entity.type
_entity.pdbx_description
1 polymer ?
#
loop_
_entity_poly.entity_id
_entity_poly.type
_entity_poly.pdbx_seq_one_letter_code
_entity_poly.pdbx_strand_id
1 'polypeptide(L)'
;MTDATPQTAASAPQPARPRRRVRLVATVILVAILLIGAAAALLYLNRRAVAREVLVGWLDQRGVPADVEIERIELDGFVGRIRIGDPRNPDVTVERAEVDYAVALPWSKTGLGVAPSRIRLVRPVVRATWKGGRLSLGSLDPLVEEFTGGPPRPDQRGPLVVVEGGRGRLSTEYGTVDLLADARIDDGKLMRLAARLPAGALKSGDVEASGLSAVLDLTTTGDRVALRLDAAADRFRTRAAQGRGAILNLTGDLPYPDLKTRRGDGRAVLDARLTGDLLGSPSVRARDAELTARFDGAVSGWIETFRLDGAADARLAVRAVQGAGLDAAAAVVTAARAQVRVSRDDALRWSVQTPLSLTAASARLGQTQVRNLALSSGGLTLGGRDAALEATGPLSAAFDRFGFGDLALKRGRADLDLDIVSDGAVRIGAEGSLRAADGAWPLFGPAGRDDIVELGRMKRALSAFAVNAPAVRLSTGSAGTMIDLTRPATLTPANGGLLTIAQGGGGAYRAEPGRLGGGALTLTATRGEGLPELAVAVPDWRLTEGGFEATLDGRARLDFDLARGLDARTRGVLALAAGRLTYTTRDCVDLTVERLEMDENDVHRVAGRLCPEAGPLLTSKDGVWRVAAGFDRLTAQAPFLGMRFADASGRVVVDGARAGVGLRASVADARIFDTAKPERFEPLSASGQVALADERWSGAFDLKGTGPAAAYALGRLTLAHDGRVGAGGVAVSAPNVAFAEHGLQPAMLSPLVADFIQSPVEGSVGFEGRFDWTKDAEPTSSGRLSTPGLDFVSPAGAVKGLKGDIAFTSLTPLVTAPNQRLTADSLSAGAEVTALDLTFSIDQAGVVIDGARFVAGGGTVSVEPLTVPLDATQPYSGVIVLDRVQLGDLIADSGFDDKVLLDAVVSGRLPFIMDPESGLKITAGRLEAVQPGRLSIKREVLTDVAASGGGEDVSENMVEDLAYQAMENLSFDQLSAEVNSLDGGRVAVLFHIRGRHDPPRRQELRLTLSELISRSFLNRKLPLPSDTRIDLTLDTTLNANQLISDLMAVNRARQGQQAQDESAPQAAPAPVPAGRP
;
A
#
# COMPACT_ATOMS: atom_id res chain seq x y z
N MET A 1 -107.24 -50.28 64.93
CA MET A 1 -107.46 -51.43 64.05
C MET A 1 -106.50 -52.52 64.52
N THR A 2 -106.94 -53.50 65.33
CA THR A 2 -107.71 -54.72 64.92
C THR A 2 -106.88 -55.62 63.99
N ASP A 3 -106.76 -56.95 64.09
CA ASP A 3 -107.13 -57.97 65.10
C ASP A 3 -106.49 -59.32 64.66
N ALA A 4 -106.44 -60.45 65.39
CA ALA A 4 -106.90 -60.87 66.73
C ALA A 4 -105.98 -61.99 67.28
N THR A 5 -106.29 -62.55 68.46
CA THR A 5 -105.81 -63.88 68.92
C THR A 5 -106.66 -65.02 68.32
N PRO A 6 -106.28 -66.32 68.42
CA PRO A 6 -106.77 -67.11 69.57
C PRO A 6 -105.81 -68.19 70.11
N GLN A 7 -106.15 -68.64 71.33
CA GLN A 7 -105.53 -69.74 72.08
C GLN A 7 -106.16 -71.11 71.73
N THR A 8 -105.48 -72.21 72.03
CA THR A 8 -105.98 -73.52 72.55
C THR A 8 -104.79 -74.51 72.54
N ALA A 9 -104.68 -75.56 73.36
CA ALA A 9 -105.25 -75.91 74.67
C ALA A 9 -104.33 -76.95 75.35
N ALA A 10 -104.59 -77.31 76.62
CA ALA A 10 -103.70 -78.15 77.43
C ALA A 10 -103.77 -79.67 77.15
N SER A 11 -102.70 -80.41 77.50
CA SER A 11 -102.74 -81.80 78.02
C SER A 11 -101.39 -82.27 78.60
N ALA A 12 -101.45 -83.00 79.70
CA ALA A 12 -100.39 -83.81 80.33
C ALA A 12 -101.04 -85.16 80.77
N PRO A 13 -100.34 -86.24 81.20
CA PRO A 13 -98.93 -86.33 81.63
C PRO A 13 -98.11 -87.59 81.19
N GLN A 14 -96.78 -87.54 81.40
CA GLN A 14 -95.82 -88.62 81.84
C GLN A 14 -95.83 -90.07 81.24
N PRO A 15 -94.79 -90.92 81.47
CA PRO A 15 -93.32 -90.69 81.36
C PRO A 15 -92.57 -91.87 80.69
N ALA A 16 -91.32 -91.66 80.20
CA ALA A 16 -90.18 -92.62 80.30
C ALA A 16 -88.94 -92.17 79.47
N ARG A 17 -87.74 -92.53 79.96
CA ARG A 17 -86.39 -92.32 79.39
C ARG A 17 -85.80 -93.67 78.89
N PRO A 18 -84.57 -93.78 78.35
CA PRO A 18 -83.79 -92.90 77.43
C PRO A 18 -83.02 -93.70 76.33
N ARG A 19 -82.30 -93.03 75.39
CA ARG A 19 -80.84 -93.24 75.14
C ARG A 19 -80.23 -92.52 73.90
N ARG A 20 -78.99 -92.03 74.09
CA ARG A 20 -77.85 -91.97 73.15
C ARG A 20 -78.09 -91.63 71.66
N ARG A 21 -77.82 -90.38 71.25
CA ARG A 21 -77.20 -90.06 69.92
C ARG A 21 -76.47 -88.69 69.82
N VAL A 22 -76.70 -87.75 70.74
CA VAL A 22 -76.07 -86.40 70.73
C VAL A 22 -74.56 -86.41 71.02
N ARG A 23 -74.02 -87.46 71.67
CA ARG A 23 -72.57 -87.52 71.98
C ARG A 23 -71.66 -87.64 70.75
N LEU A 24 -72.10 -88.22 69.62
CA LEU A 24 -71.17 -88.45 68.51
C LEU A 24 -70.78 -87.14 67.79
N VAL A 25 -71.75 -86.27 67.48
CA VAL A 25 -71.48 -84.95 66.88
C VAL A 25 -70.74 -84.05 67.85
N ALA A 26 -71.10 -84.07 69.14
CA ALA A 26 -70.34 -83.36 70.17
C ALA A 26 -68.91 -83.90 70.31
N THR A 27 -68.65 -85.21 70.18
CA THR A 27 -67.30 -85.78 70.17
C THR A 27 -66.56 -85.48 68.88
N VAL A 28 -67.20 -85.47 67.70
CA VAL A 28 -66.53 -85.07 66.44
C VAL A 28 -66.20 -83.59 66.45
N ILE A 29 -67.06 -82.71 66.99
CA ILE A 29 -66.76 -81.29 67.18
C ILE A 29 -65.72 -81.10 68.28
N LEU A 30 -65.80 -81.83 69.40
CA LEU A 30 -64.78 -81.75 70.46
C LEU A 30 -63.43 -82.25 69.96
N VAL A 31 -63.38 -83.36 69.21
CA VAL A 31 -62.16 -83.91 68.58
C VAL A 31 -61.69 -83.03 67.43
N ALA A 32 -62.57 -82.37 66.67
CA ALA A 32 -62.17 -81.35 65.71
C ALA A 32 -61.62 -80.11 66.43
N ILE A 33 -62.17 -79.68 67.56
CA ILE A 33 -61.64 -78.60 68.40
C ILE A 33 -60.36 -79.04 69.14
N LEU A 34 -60.19 -80.33 69.45
CA LEU A 34 -58.96 -80.89 70.02
C LEU A 34 -57.90 -81.13 68.96
N LEU A 35 -58.27 -81.38 67.70
CA LEU A 35 -57.35 -81.50 66.55
C LEU A 35 -56.99 -80.13 66.00
N ILE A 36 -57.93 -79.18 65.91
CA ILE A 36 -57.67 -77.77 65.61
C ILE A 36 -56.93 -77.13 66.78
N GLY A 37 -57.25 -77.47 68.03
CA GLY A 37 -56.57 -77.01 69.23
C GLY A 37 -55.18 -77.62 69.40
N ALA A 38 -55.00 -78.91 69.08
CA ALA A 38 -53.68 -79.54 69.04
C ALA A 38 -52.88 -79.11 67.82
N ALA A 39 -53.50 -78.87 66.66
CA ALA A 39 -52.83 -78.30 65.49
C ALA A 39 -52.46 -76.84 65.74
N ALA A 40 -53.31 -76.04 66.38
CA ALA A 40 -53.02 -74.68 66.81
C ALA A 40 -51.94 -74.67 67.91
N ALA A 41 -51.95 -75.62 68.84
CA ALA A 41 -50.89 -75.80 69.83
C ALA A 41 -49.58 -76.25 69.17
N LEU A 42 -49.59 -77.16 68.20
CA LEU A 42 -48.43 -77.58 67.40
C LEU A 42 -47.90 -76.42 66.54
N LEU A 43 -48.78 -75.65 65.89
CA LEU A 43 -48.47 -74.40 65.18
C LEU A 43 -47.88 -73.36 66.13
N TYR A 44 -48.38 -73.26 67.37
CA TYR A 44 -47.92 -72.30 68.36
C TYR A 44 -46.63 -72.74 69.08
N LEU A 45 -46.38 -74.04 69.22
CA LEU A 45 -45.15 -74.62 69.77
C LEU A 45 -44.03 -74.61 68.72
N ASN A 46 -44.33 -75.02 67.48
CA ASN A 46 -43.43 -74.92 66.32
C ASN A 46 -43.51 -73.55 65.62
N ARG A 47 -44.05 -72.49 66.27
CA ARG A 47 -44.29 -71.18 65.63
C ARG A 47 -43.05 -70.56 65.01
N ARG A 48 -41.87 -70.82 65.58
CA ARG A 48 -40.57 -70.40 65.03
C ARG A 48 -40.21 -71.13 63.72
N ALA A 49 -40.56 -72.39 63.57
CA ALA A 49 -40.31 -73.14 62.33
C ALA A 49 -41.33 -72.76 61.24
N VAL A 50 -42.61 -72.66 61.59
CA VAL A 50 -43.66 -72.33 60.61
C VAL A 50 -43.55 -70.89 60.11
N ALA A 51 -43.27 -69.92 60.98
CA ALA A 51 -43.08 -68.53 60.54
C ALA A 51 -41.81 -68.34 59.69
N ARG A 52 -40.75 -69.12 59.94
CA ARG A 52 -39.57 -69.17 59.08
C ARG A 52 -39.95 -69.69 57.70
N GLU A 53 -40.65 -70.82 57.63
CA GLU A 53 -41.05 -71.44 56.35
C GLU A 53 -42.01 -70.55 55.53
N VAL A 54 -42.93 -69.83 56.19
CA VAL A 54 -43.84 -68.89 55.53
C VAL A 54 -43.11 -67.66 54.98
N LEU A 55 -42.15 -67.11 55.74
CA LEU A 55 -41.39 -65.92 55.33
C LEU A 55 -40.33 -66.26 54.26
N VAL A 56 -39.60 -67.36 54.43
CA VAL A 56 -38.67 -67.90 53.43
C VAL A 56 -39.43 -68.28 52.17
N GLY A 57 -40.56 -69.00 52.29
CA GLY A 57 -41.41 -69.36 51.15
C GLY A 57 -42.00 -68.16 50.40
N TRP A 58 -42.25 -67.02 51.07
CA TRP A 58 -42.70 -65.77 50.41
C TRP A 58 -41.59 -65.08 49.59
N LEU A 59 -40.33 -65.23 50.02
CA LEU A 59 -39.13 -64.72 49.33
C LEU A 59 -38.69 -65.67 48.20
N ASP A 60 -38.67 -66.98 48.44
CA ASP A 60 -38.36 -68.01 47.45
C ASP A 60 -39.36 -68.02 46.28
N GLN A 61 -40.66 -67.79 46.55
CA GLN A 61 -41.68 -67.60 45.51
C GLN A 61 -41.42 -66.39 44.59
N ARG A 62 -40.56 -65.46 45.01
CA ARG A 62 -40.11 -64.28 44.24
C ARG A 62 -38.69 -64.44 43.68
N GLY A 63 -38.12 -65.65 43.76
CA GLY A 63 -36.77 -65.95 43.30
C GLY A 63 -35.66 -65.40 44.19
N VAL A 64 -35.96 -65.03 45.44
CA VAL A 64 -35.03 -64.38 46.36
C VAL A 64 -34.66 -65.36 47.49
N PRO A 65 -33.53 -66.08 47.39
CA PRO A 65 -33.13 -67.04 48.41
C PRO A 65 -32.80 -66.33 49.72
N ALA A 66 -33.44 -66.75 50.81
CA ALA A 66 -33.29 -66.12 52.12
C ALA A 66 -33.22 -67.13 53.28
N ASP A 67 -32.43 -66.79 54.29
CA ASP A 67 -32.35 -67.50 55.57
C ASP A 67 -32.73 -66.55 56.70
N VAL A 68 -33.72 -66.93 57.51
CA VAL A 68 -34.21 -66.13 58.64
C VAL A 68 -34.06 -66.92 59.94
N GLU A 69 -33.33 -66.34 60.89
CA GLU A 69 -33.13 -66.85 62.23
C GLU A 69 -34.03 -66.06 63.20
N ILE A 70 -35.16 -66.66 63.60
CA ILE A 70 -36.18 -65.99 64.43
C ILE A 70 -35.79 -66.07 65.92
N GLU A 71 -35.45 -64.92 66.48
CA GLU A 71 -35.12 -64.78 67.91
C GLU A 71 -36.39 -64.78 68.76
N ARG A 72 -37.39 -64.00 68.35
CA ARG A 72 -38.68 -63.84 69.03
C ARG A 72 -39.83 -63.73 68.03
N ILE A 73 -40.99 -64.25 68.42
CA ILE A 73 -42.24 -64.15 67.65
C ILE A 73 -43.41 -64.02 68.61
N GLU A 74 -44.21 -63.00 68.39
CA GLU A 74 -45.33 -62.52 69.20
C GLU A 74 -46.62 -62.54 68.33
N LEU A 75 -47.77 -62.13 68.87
CA LEU A 75 -49.07 -62.23 68.16
C LEU A 75 -49.23 -61.18 67.06
N ASP A 76 -48.42 -60.13 67.12
CA ASP A 76 -48.48 -58.87 66.39
C ASP A 76 -47.11 -58.46 65.81
N GLY A 77 -46.07 -59.28 65.97
CA GLY A 77 -44.76 -59.03 65.36
C GLY A 77 -43.74 -60.15 65.51
N PHE A 78 -42.63 -60.04 64.78
CA PHE A 78 -41.44 -60.90 64.96
C PHE A 78 -40.14 -60.09 65.03
N VAL A 79 -39.14 -60.65 65.72
CA VAL A 79 -37.78 -60.13 65.79
C VAL A 79 -36.80 -61.24 65.38
N GLY A 80 -35.93 -60.96 64.42
CA GLY A 80 -34.97 -61.96 63.93
C GLY A 80 -33.81 -61.39 63.11
N ARG A 81 -32.86 -62.27 62.80
CA ARG A 81 -31.76 -62.01 61.87
C ARG A 81 -32.14 -62.50 60.49
N ILE A 82 -31.91 -61.66 59.47
CA ILE A 82 -32.25 -61.96 58.07
C ILE A 82 -30.96 -62.00 57.25
N ARG A 83 -30.80 -63.04 56.43
CA ARG A 83 -29.76 -63.16 55.40
C ARG A 83 -30.44 -63.40 54.06
N ILE A 84 -29.97 -62.75 53.00
CA ILE A 84 -30.49 -62.88 51.63
C ILE A 84 -29.31 -63.12 50.68
N GLY A 85 -29.46 -64.02 49.71
CA GLY A 85 -28.41 -64.45 48.79
C GLY A 85 -27.71 -65.75 49.23
N ASP A 86 -26.49 -65.98 48.73
CA ASP A 86 -25.68 -67.15 49.08
C ASP A 86 -25.42 -67.21 50.60
N PRO A 87 -25.78 -68.29 51.32
CA PRO A 87 -25.53 -68.43 52.76
C PRO A 87 -24.06 -68.27 53.18
N ARG A 88 -23.10 -68.54 52.28
CA ARG A 88 -21.65 -68.35 52.52
C ARG A 88 -21.17 -66.93 52.21
N ASN A 89 -21.93 -66.19 51.39
CA ASN A 89 -21.56 -64.86 50.93
C ASN A 89 -22.82 -63.98 50.71
N PRO A 90 -23.59 -63.69 51.77
CA PRO A 90 -24.92 -63.08 51.62
C PRO A 90 -24.85 -61.66 51.05
N ASP A 91 -25.78 -61.37 50.14
CA ASP A 91 -25.99 -60.05 49.54
C ASP A 91 -26.60 -59.08 50.55
N VAL A 92 -27.50 -59.55 51.42
CA VAL A 92 -28.07 -58.74 52.51
C VAL A 92 -27.90 -59.48 53.84
N THR A 93 -27.49 -58.76 54.88
CA THR A 93 -27.57 -59.24 56.27
C THR A 93 -28.15 -58.17 57.17
N VAL A 94 -29.27 -58.46 57.83
CA VAL A 94 -29.85 -57.60 58.87
C VAL A 94 -29.59 -58.21 60.24
N GLU A 95 -28.88 -57.48 61.10
CA GLU A 95 -28.51 -57.95 62.44
C GLU A 95 -29.70 -58.00 63.40
N ARG A 96 -30.70 -57.14 63.21
CA ARG A 96 -31.98 -57.22 63.90
C ARG A 96 -33.05 -56.55 63.06
N ALA A 97 -33.93 -57.37 62.48
CA ALA A 97 -35.17 -56.93 61.86
C ALA A 97 -36.31 -57.10 62.87
N GLU A 98 -37.03 -56.02 63.15
CA GLU A 98 -38.27 -56.02 63.92
C GLU A 98 -39.40 -55.73 62.95
N VAL A 99 -40.37 -56.64 62.84
CA VAL A 99 -41.49 -56.51 61.91
C VAL A 99 -42.80 -56.66 62.68
N ASP A 100 -43.50 -55.55 62.85
CA ASP A 100 -44.83 -55.50 63.43
C ASP A 100 -45.84 -55.76 62.30
N TYR A 101 -46.84 -56.61 62.53
CA TYR A 101 -47.86 -56.96 61.55
C TYR A 101 -49.29 -56.87 62.11
N ALA A 102 -50.19 -56.32 61.30
CA ALA A 102 -51.62 -56.33 61.56
C ALA A 102 -52.23 -57.63 61.01
N VAL A 103 -52.94 -58.36 61.87
CA VAL A 103 -53.70 -59.56 61.48
C VAL A 103 -55.12 -59.16 61.10
N ALA A 104 -55.44 -59.27 59.81
CA ALA A 104 -56.77 -59.02 59.29
C ALA A 104 -57.69 -60.22 59.58
N LEU A 105 -58.77 -59.98 60.31
CA LEU A 105 -59.76 -61.00 60.67
C LEU A 105 -60.58 -61.46 59.44
N PRO A 106 -61.18 -62.67 59.45
CA PRO A 106 -61.86 -63.27 58.28
C PRO A 106 -62.98 -62.40 57.68
N TRP A 107 -63.62 -61.57 58.51
CA TRP A 107 -64.72 -60.66 58.17
C TRP A 107 -64.25 -59.25 57.75
N SER A 108 -62.94 -59.02 57.59
CA SER A 108 -62.42 -57.77 57.03
C SER A 108 -62.59 -57.71 55.51
N LYS A 109 -62.68 -56.51 54.92
CA LYS A 109 -62.78 -56.32 53.45
C LYS A 109 -61.58 -56.89 52.67
N THR A 110 -60.46 -57.12 53.34
CA THR A 110 -59.21 -57.68 52.79
C THR A 110 -59.09 -59.20 52.93
N GLY A 111 -60.06 -59.87 53.56
CA GLY A 111 -59.99 -61.30 53.90
C GLY A 111 -59.04 -61.60 55.06
N LEU A 112 -58.81 -62.89 55.32
CA LEU A 112 -57.80 -63.33 56.29
C LEU A 112 -56.40 -63.07 55.72
N GLY A 113 -55.61 -62.23 56.39
CA GLY A 113 -54.28 -61.86 55.91
C GLY A 113 -53.40 -61.25 56.99
N VAL A 114 -52.08 -61.27 56.76
CA VAL A 114 -51.06 -60.65 57.63
C VAL A 114 -50.38 -59.56 56.81
N ALA A 115 -50.49 -58.30 57.26
CA ALA A 115 -49.88 -57.16 56.58
C ALA A 115 -48.86 -56.47 57.52
N PRO A 116 -47.61 -56.23 57.09
CA PRO A 116 -46.67 -55.48 57.91
C PRO A 116 -47.16 -54.05 58.12
N SER A 117 -47.07 -53.57 59.36
CA SER A 117 -47.41 -52.20 59.75
C SER A 117 -46.16 -51.36 60.04
N ARG A 118 -45.11 -51.98 60.58
CA ARG A 118 -43.79 -51.37 60.80
C ARG A 118 -42.68 -52.37 60.55
N ILE A 119 -41.59 -51.92 59.94
CA ILE A 119 -40.38 -52.71 59.66
C ILE A 119 -39.18 -51.88 60.12
N ARG A 120 -38.52 -52.27 61.21
CA ARG A 120 -37.31 -51.61 61.72
C ARG A 120 -36.10 -52.51 61.46
N LEU A 121 -35.20 -52.06 60.60
CA LEU A 121 -33.97 -52.76 60.22
C LEU A 121 -32.78 -52.10 60.92
N VAL A 122 -32.23 -52.76 61.92
CA VAL A 122 -31.06 -52.28 62.67
C VAL A 122 -29.79 -52.91 62.09
N ARG A 123 -28.84 -52.04 61.74
CA ARG A 123 -27.55 -52.32 61.09
C ARG A 123 -27.64 -53.26 59.87
N PRO A 124 -28.54 -53.02 58.90
CA PRO A 124 -28.57 -53.81 57.67
C PRO A 124 -27.31 -53.54 56.84
N VAL A 125 -26.66 -54.60 56.40
CA VAL A 125 -25.58 -54.55 55.41
C VAL A 125 -26.13 -55.05 54.08
N VAL A 126 -26.07 -54.23 53.04
CA VAL A 126 -26.49 -54.58 51.67
C VAL A 126 -25.26 -54.57 50.78
N ARG A 127 -25.08 -55.57 49.93
CA ARG A 127 -24.03 -55.60 48.91
C ARG A 127 -24.62 -55.23 47.57
N ALA A 128 -23.91 -54.39 46.85
CA ALA A 128 -24.27 -53.94 45.53
C ALA A 128 -23.04 -54.03 44.62
N THR A 129 -23.25 -54.20 43.33
CA THR A 129 -22.20 -54.12 42.31
C THR A 129 -22.54 -53.01 41.34
N TRP A 130 -21.56 -52.17 41.00
CA TRP A 130 -21.71 -51.13 39.99
C TRP A 130 -20.51 -51.17 39.06
N LYS A 131 -20.69 -51.82 37.90
CA LYS A 131 -19.63 -52.09 36.91
C LYS A 131 -20.21 -51.92 35.50
N GLY A 132 -19.43 -51.38 34.58
CA GLY A 132 -19.89 -51.12 33.20
C GLY A 132 -21.14 -50.22 33.13
N GLY A 133 -21.34 -49.34 34.13
CA GLY A 133 -22.49 -48.44 34.23
C GLY A 133 -23.77 -49.08 34.83
N ARG A 134 -23.83 -50.39 35.03
CA ARG A 134 -25.02 -51.09 35.57
C ARG A 134 -24.91 -51.32 37.08
N LEU A 135 -25.95 -50.97 37.82
CA LEU A 135 -26.10 -51.27 39.25
C LEU A 135 -26.90 -52.57 39.41
N SER A 136 -26.47 -53.45 40.31
CA SER A 136 -27.17 -54.67 40.71
C SER A 136 -27.01 -54.89 42.20
N LEU A 137 -28.10 -55.29 42.87
CA LEU A 137 -28.18 -55.67 44.28
C LEU A 137 -28.15 -57.20 44.47
N GLY A 138 -27.74 -57.95 43.43
CA GLY A 138 -27.68 -59.41 43.46
C GLY A 138 -29.06 -60.03 43.60
N SER A 139 -29.24 -60.89 44.60
CA SER A 139 -30.51 -61.57 44.88
C SER A 139 -31.70 -60.64 45.17
N LEU A 140 -31.51 -59.34 45.40
CA LEU A 140 -32.60 -58.37 45.54
C LEU A 140 -33.15 -57.80 44.22
N ASP A 141 -32.46 -57.97 43.08
CA ASP A 141 -32.86 -57.32 41.83
C ASP A 141 -34.31 -57.64 41.40
N PRO A 142 -34.82 -58.90 41.47
CA PRO A 142 -36.22 -59.21 41.12
C PRO A 142 -37.26 -58.50 42.00
N LEU A 143 -36.95 -58.28 43.29
CA LEU A 143 -37.83 -57.53 44.19
C LEU A 143 -37.85 -56.05 43.83
N VAL A 144 -36.69 -55.47 43.51
CA VAL A 144 -36.63 -54.06 43.10
C VAL A 144 -37.38 -53.85 41.78
N GLU A 145 -37.30 -54.79 40.84
CA GLU A 145 -38.10 -54.77 39.61
C GLU A 145 -39.61 -54.88 39.89
N GLU A 146 -40.07 -55.78 40.78
CA GLU A 146 -41.49 -55.89 41.19
C GLU A 146 -41.99 -54.56 41.80
N PHE A 147 -41.24 -53.99 42.74
CA PHE A 147 -41.63 -52.76 43.46
C PHE A 147 -41.50 -51.47 42.64
N THR A 148 -40.75 -51.47 41.53
CA THR A 148 -40.60 -50.29 40.64
C THR A 148 -41.40 -50.40 39.34
N GLY A 149 -41.79 -51.60 38.92
CA GLY A 149 -42.53 -51.85 37.68
C GLY A 149 -44.06 -51.89 37.81
N GLY A 150 -44.60 -52.27 38.98
CA GLY A 150 -46.04 -52.46 39.17
C GLY A 150 -46.83 -51.20 39.56
N PRO A 151 -48.08 -51.02 39.10
CA PRO A 151 -48.95 -49.97 39.61
C PRO A 151 -49.31 -50.23 41.09
N PRO A 152 -49.26 -49.22 41.97
CA PRO A 152 -49.51 -49.41 43.40
C PRO A 152 -50.96 -49.78 43.69
N ARG A 153 -51.15 -50.74 44.60
CA ARG A 153 -52.48 -51.24 45.00
C ARG A 153 -53.19 -50.14 45.82
N PRO A 154 -54.36 -49.62 45.38
CA PRO A 154 -54.96 -48.43 45.99
C PRO A 154 -55.50 -48.66 47.41
N ASP A 155 -55.85 -49.90 47.77
CA ASP A 155 -56.59 -50.24 48.99
C ASP A 155 -55.71 -50.67 50.18
N GLN A 156 -54.38 -50.52 50.10
CA GLN A 156 -53.45 -50.96 51.15
C GLN A 156 -52.44 -49.84 51.50
N ARG A 157 -52.43 -49.39 52.76
CA ARG A 157 -51.41 -48.48 53.29
C ARG A 157 -50.08 -49.24 53.45
N GLY A 158 -48.97 -48.64 53.02
CA GLY A 158 -47.64 -49.21 53.17
C GLY A 158 -47.11 -49.16 54.62
N PRO A 159 -46.23 -50.09 55.02
CA PRO A 159 -45.63 -50.10 56.35
C PRO A 159 -44.71 -48.89 56.60
N LEU A 160 -44.55 -48.52 57.87
CA LEU A 160 -43.48 -47.64 58.32
C LEU A 160 -42.14 -48.40 58.32
N VAL A 161 -41.29 -48.17 57.34
CA VAL A 161 -39.93 -48.75 57.28
C VAL A 161 -38.92 -47.78 57.90
N VAL A 162 -38.13 -48.25 58.86
CA VAL A 162 -37.06 -47.49 59.51
C VAL A 162 -35.75 -48.26 59.39
N VAL A 163 -34.75 -47.67 58.76
CA VAL A 163 -33.40 -48.20 58.61
C VAL A 163 -32.46 -47.40 59.51
N GLU A 164 -31.78 -48.08 60.43
CA GLU A 164 -30.84 -47.48 61.38
C GLU A 164 -29.47 -48.14 61.29
N GLY A 165 -28.42 -47.36 61.04
CA GLY A 165 -27.05 -47.83 60.86
C GLY A 165 -26.84 -48.64 59.59
N GLY A 166 -27.59 -48.36 58.52
CA GLY A 166 -27.47 -49.09 57.25
C GLY A 166 -26.10 -48.92 56.60
N ARG A 167 -25.58 -50.00 55.99
CA ARG A 167 -24.29 -50.01 55.28
C ARG A 167 -24.41 -50.72 53.92
N GLY A 168 -24.41 -49.95 52.83
CA GLY A 168 -24.22 -50.46 51.48
C GLY A 168 -22.74 -50.71 51.19
N ARG A 169 -22.36 -51.89 50.72
CA ARG A 169 -21.03 -52.20 50.18
C ARG A 169 -21.12 -52.24 48.66
N LEU A 170 -20.65 -51.18 48.00
CA LEU A 170 -20.70 -51.03 46.55
C LEU A 170 -19.39 -51.53 45.93
N SER A 171 -19.40 -52.68 45.27
CA SER A 171 -18.26 -53.19 44.50
C SER A 171 -18.19 -52.52 43.14
N THR A 172 -17.14 -51.73 42.93
CA THR A 172 -16.86 -50.97 41.70
C THR A 172 -15.64 -51.55 40.98
N GLU A 173 -15.29 -51.01 39.80
CA GLU A 173 -14.08 -51.40 39.06
C GLU A 173 -12.78 -50.95 39.76
N TYR A 174 -12.84 -50.02 40.71
CA TYR A 174 -11.71 -49.58 41.56
C TYR A 174 -11.68 -50.25 42.94
N GLY A 175 -12.60 -51.19 43.22
CA GLY A 175 -12.74 -51.84 44.52
C GLY A 175 -14.06 -51.49 45.21
N THR A 176 -14.17 -51.88 46.49
CA THR A 176 -15.40 -51.72 47.27
C THR A 176 -15.42 -50.38 48.02
N VAL A 177 -16.55 -49.68 47.97
CA VAL A 177 -16.81 -48.46 48.74
C VAL A 177 -17.97 -48.70 49.70
N ASP A 178 -17.82 -48.31 50.97
CA ASP A 178 -18.92 -48.33 51.95
C ASP A 178 -19.78 -47.06 51.81
N LEU A 179 -21.10 -47.22 51.77
CA LEU A 179 -22.11 -46.18 51.88
C LEU A 179 -22.85 -46.39 53.20
N LEU A 180 -22.89 -45.38 54.07
CA LEU A 180 -23.69 -45.41 55.29
C LEU A 180 -25.02 -44.71 55.03
N ALA A 181 -26.14 -45.26 55.50
CA ALA A 181 -27.45 -44.65 55.30
C ALA A 181 -28.46 -44.98 56.41
N ASP A 182 -29.09 -43.94 56.95
CA ASP A 182 -30.29 -44.02 57.78
C ASP A 182 -31.48 -43.55 56.95
N ALA A 183 -32.60 -44.28 56.98
CA ALA A 183 -33.78 -43.97 56.18
C ALA A 183 -35.08 -44.18 56.97
N ARG A 184 -36.07 -43.34 56.69
CA ARG A 184 -37.45 -43.51 57.17
C ARG A 184 -38.40 -43.39 56.00
N ILE A 185 -39.21 -44.42 55.77
CA ILE A 185 -40.24 -44.50 54.73
C ILE A 185 -41.58 -44.73 55.44
N ASP A 186 -42.61 -43.93 55.15
CA ASP A 186 -43.96 -44.05 55.72
C ASP A 186 -44.96 -44.06 54.57
N ASP A 187 -45.85 -45.05 54.52
CA ASP A 187 -46.81 -45.26 53.41
C ASP A 187 -46.14 -45.25 52.01
N GLY A 188 -44.95 -45.84 51.90
CA GLY A 188 -44.16 -45.84 50.65
C GLY A 188 -43.52 -44.49 50.28
N LYS A 189 -43.74 -43.41 51.03
CA LYS A 189 -43.04 -42.13 50.85
C LYS A 189 -41.75 -42.09 51.67
N LEU A 190 -40.64 -41.74 51.06
CA LEU A 190 -39.37 -41.50 51.76
C LEU A 190 -39.46 -40.20 52.57
N MET A 191 -39.59 -40.31 53.89
CA MET A 191 -39.75 -39.18 54.82
C MET A 191 -38.42 -38.55 55.24
N ARG A 192 -37.37 -39.37 55.40
CA ARG A 192 -36.01 -38.92 55.67
C ARG A 192 -34.99 -39.88 55.08
N LEU A 193 -33.90 -39.36 54.53
CA LEU A 193 -32.68 -40.11 54.21
C LEU A 193 -31.49 -39.29 54.70
N ALA A 194 -30.64 -39.88 55.53
CA ALA A 194 -29.35 -39.32 55.89
C ALA A 194 -28.28 -40.33 55.44
N ALA A 195 -27.62 -40.05 54.31
CA ALA A 195 -26.64 -40.92 53.70
C ALA A 195 -25.26 -40.26 53.67
N ARG A 196 -24.21 -41.06 53.91
CA ARG A 196 -22.81 -40.63 53.94
C ARG A 196 -21.94 -41.62 53.20
N LEU A 197 -21.20 -41.12 52.23
CA LEU A 197 -20.12 -41.80 51.54
C LEU A 197 -18.78 -41.30 52.15
N PRO A 198 -18.08 -42.12 52.95
CA PRO A 198 -16.70 -41.83 53.35
C PRO A 198 -15.78 -41.76 52.13
N ALA A 199 -14.64 -41.10 52.27
CA ALA A 199 -13.69 -40.91 51.17
C ALA A 199 -13.26 -42.26 50.54
N GLY A 200 -13.56 -42.43 49.25
CA GLY A 200 -13.26 -43.66 48.51
C GLY A 200 -12.89 -43.39 47.05
N ALA A 201 -12.51 -44.44 46.34
CA ALA A 201 -12.32 -44.42 44.89
C ALA A 201 -13.36 -45.32 44.23
N LEU A 202 -14.01 -44.82 43.18
CA LEU A 202 -14.98 -45.60 42.41
C LEU A 202 -14.74 -45.47 40.90
N LYS A 203 -15.09 -46.53 40.19
CA LYS A 203 -15.19 -46.55 38.74
C LYS A 203 -16.32 -47.46 38.28
N SER A 204 -17.12 -46.98 37.32
CA SER A 204 -18.12 -47.77 36.61
C SER A 204 -18.33 -47.18 35.22
N GLY A 205 -17.90 -47.89 34.18
CA GLY A 205 -17.92 -47.38 32.80
C GLY A 205 -17.10 -46.09 32.65
N ASP A 206 -17.71 -45.04 32.09
CA ASP A 206 -17.08 -43.73 31.86
C ASP A 206 -17.03 -42.83 33.11
N VAL A 207 -17.58 -43.27 34.26
CA VAL A 207 -17.57 -42.51 35.50
C VAL A 207 -16.44 -43.02 36.40
N GLU A 208 -15.51 -42.13 36.73
CA GLU A 208 -14.36 -42.38 37.60
C GLU A 208 -14.25 -41.26 38.64
N ALA A 209 -13.98 -41.60 39.90
CA ALA A 209 -13.67 -40.63 40.94
C ALA A 209 -12.69 -41.21 41.98
N SER A 210 -11.82 -40.36 42.52
CA SER A 210 -10.88 -40.70 43.59
C SER A 210 -10.98 -39.68 44.71
N GLY A 211 -10.89 -40.14 45.97
CA GLY A 211 -11.11 -39.28 47.13
C GLY A 211 -12.55 -38.77 47.22
N LEU A 212 -13.50 -39.45 46.56
CA LEU A 212 -14.90 -39.06 46.55
C LEU A 212 -15.51 -39.29 47.92
N SER A 213 -16.05 -38.24 48.51
CA SER A 213 -16.85 -38.26 49.72
C SER A 213 -18.13 -37.46 49.50
N ALA A 214 -19.20 -37.84 50.18
CA ALA A 214 -20.49 -37.15 50.09
C ALA A 214 -21.31 -37.29 51.37
N VAL A 215 -22.10 -36.27 51.68
CA VAL A 215 -23.15 -36.29 52.70
C VAL A 215 -24.43 -35.81 52.02
N LEU A 216 -25.49 -36.61 52.12
CA LEU A 216 -26.81 -36.38 51.55
C LEU A 216 -27.85 -36.42 52.68
N ASP A 217 -28.50 -35.29 52.94
CA ASP A 217 -29.68 -35.20 53.77
C ASP A 217 -30.90 -34.89 52.89
N LEU A 218 -31.91 -35.77 52.93
CA LEU A 218 -33.24 -35.54 52.41
C LEU A 218 -34.24 -35.50 53.57
N THR A 219 -35.12 -34.51 53.59
CA THR A 219 -36.27 -34.45 54.52
C THR A 219 -37.53 -34.07 53.76
N THR A 220 -38.53 -34.95 53.80
CA THR A 220 -39.81 -34.76 53.10
C THR A 220 -40.86 -34.24 54.07
N THR A 221 -41.51 -33.13 53.72
CA THR A 221 -42.61 -32.52 54.50
C THR A 221 -43.80 -32.29 53.58
N GLY A 222 -44.89 -33.02 53.80
CA GLY A 222 -46.00 -33.08 52.84
C GLY A 222 -45.53 -33.67 51.51
N ASP A 223 -45.65 -32.89 50.44
CA ASP A 223 -45.18 -33.23 49.09
C ASP A 223 -43.95 -32.42 48.65
N ARG A 224 -43.18 -31.89 49.62
CA ARG A 224 -41.91 -31.17 49.40
C ARG A 224 -40.73 -31.97 49.94
N VAL A 225 -39.63 -32.00 49.19
CA VAL A 225 -38.35 -32.63 49.57
C VAL A 225 -37.29 -31.54 49.71
N ALA A 226 -36.88 -31.28 50.95
CA ALA A 226 -35.68 -30.52 51.23
C ALA A 226 -34.46 -31.42 51.00
N LEU A 227 -33.61 -31.01 50.06
CA LEU A 227 -32.35 -31.66 49.67
C LEU A 227 -31.17 -30.86 50.19
N ARG A 228 -30.18 -31.53 50.77
CA ARG A 228 -28.82 -31.03 50.97
C ARG A 228 -27.82 -32.10 50.57
N LEU A 229 -26.91 -31.77 49.66
CA LEU A 229 -25.80 -32.60 49.22
C LEU A 229 -24.49 -31.80 49.36
N ASP A 230 -23.59 -32.27 50.21
CA ASP A 230 -22.22 -31.78 50.34
C ASP A 230 -21.27 -32.88 49.83
N ALA A 231 -20.62 -32.68 48.69
CA ALA A 231 -19.74 -33.66 48.07
C ALA A 231 -18.36 -33.07 47.73
N ALA A 232 -17.31 -33.89 47.86
CA ALA A 232 -15.94 -33.50 47.51
C ALA A 232 -15.20 -34.65 46.82
N ALA A 233 -14.32 -34.36 45.86
CA ALA A 233 -13.50 -35.35 45.17
C ALA A 233 -12.11 -34.80 44.81
N ASP A 234 -11.05 -35.54 45.14
CA ASP A 234 -9.67 -35.20 44.75
C ASP A 234 -9.54 -35.17 43.23
N ARG A 235 -10.20 -36.10 42.53
CA ARG A 235 -10.36 -36.12 41.07
C ARG A 235 -11.69 -36.75 40.69
N PHE A 236 -12.27 -36.28 39.60
CA PHE A 236 -13.39 -36.93 38.92
C PHE A 236 -13.23 -36.87 37.41
N ARG A 237 -13.80 -37.85 36.70
CA ARG A 237 -13.90 -37.89 35.25
C ARG A 237 -15.22 -38.56 34.85
N THR A 238 -15.90 -37.94 33.90
CA THR A 238 -17.13 -38.40 33.25
C THR A 238 -17.02 -38.09 31.75
N ARG A 239 -18.00 -38.50 30.94
CA ARG A 239 -18.07 -38.07 29.52
C ARG A 239 -18.15 -36.54 29.34
N ALA A 240 -18.90 -35.85 30.21
CA ALA A 240 -19.20 -34.43 30.07
C ALA A 240 -18.19 -33.52 30.78
N ALA A 241 -17.67 -33.96 31.93
CA ALA A 241 -16.84 -33.14 32.81
C ALA A 241 -15.74 -33.94 33.51
N GLN A 242 -14.62 -33.27 33.78
CA GLN A 242 -13.49 -33.76 34.55
C GLN A 242 -12.97 -32.66 35.49
N GLY A 243 -12.33 -33.03 36.60
CA GLY A 243 -11.76 -32.05 37.51
C GLY A 243 -10.89 -32.63 38.61
N ARG A 244 -10.33 -31.72 39.42
CA ARG A 244 -9.43 -31.99 40.55
C ARG A 244 -9.74 -31.03 41.70
N GLY A 245 -9.71 -31.53 42.94
CA GLY A 245 -9.97 -30.74 44.14
C GLY A 245 -11.38 -30.14 44.16
N ALA A 246 -12.35 -30.89 43.64
CA ALA A 246 -13.70 -30.39 43.40
C ALA A 246 -14.57 -30.50 44.65
N ILE A 247 -15.30 -29.44 45.00
CA ILE A 247 -16.26 -29.40 46.11
C ILE A 247 -17.59 -28.88 45.58
N LEU A 248 -18.66 -29.65 45.77
CA LEU A 248 -20.03 -29.33 45.39
C LEU A 248 -20.89 -29.22 46.65
N ASN A 249 -21.49 -28.05 46.86
CA ASN A 249 -22.61 -27.86 47.76
C ASN A 249 -23.87 -27.67 46.92
N LEU A 250 -24.90 -28.47 47.16
CA LEU A 250 -26.19 -28.40 46.48
C LEU A 250 -27.31 -28.44 47.54
N THR A 251 -28.15 -27.42 47.55
CA THR A 251 -29.37 -27.38 48.36
C THR A 251 -30.59 -27.21 47.47
N GLY A 252 -31.71 -27.82 47.84
CA GLY A 252 -32.92 -27.76 47.03
C GLY A 252 -34.21 -27.92 47.81
N ASP A 253 -35.29 -27.41 47.24
CA ASP A 253 -36.68 -27.68 47.63
C ASP A 253 -37.44 -28.15 46.38
N LEU A 254 -37.71 -29.45 46.34
CA LEU A 254 -38.18 -30.19 45.18
C LEU A 254 -39.58 -30.79 45.42
N PRO A 255 -40.40 -31.03 44.39
CA PRO A 255 -41.61 -31.81 44.56
C PRO A 255 -41.26 -33.27 44.88
N TYR A 256 -42.02 -33.90 45.80
CA TYR A 256 -41.93 -35.35 46.00
C TYR A 256 -42.52 -36.08 44.79
N PRO A 257 -41.83 -37.04 44.16
CA PRO A 257 -42.35 -37.75 43.00
C PRO A 257 -43.56 -38.62 43.38
N ASP A 258 -44.71 -38.39 42.73
CA ASP A 258 -45.86 -39.28 42.85
C ASP A 258 -45.60 -40.58 42.07
N LEU A 259 -45.16 -41.59 42.82
CA LEU A 259 -44.94 -42.94 42.33
C LEU A 259 -46.21 -43.59 41.77
N LYS A 260 -47.42 -43.13 42.16
CA LYS A 260 -48.70 -43.71 41.72
C LYS A 260 -49.07 -43.26 40.31
N THR A 261 -48.95 -41.96 40.03
CA THR A 261 -49.24 -41.41 38.69
C THR A 261 -48.02 -41.32 37.78
N ARG A 262 -46.82 -41.68 38.29
CA ARG A 262 -45.51 -41.46 37.63
C ARG A 262 -45.36 -40.00 37.21
N ARG A 263 -45.44 -39.08 38.19
CA ARG A 263 -45.26 -37.63 37.98
C ARG A 263 -44.39 -36.98 39.03
N GLY A 264 -43.49 -36.10 38.61
CA GLY A 264 -42.66 -35.23 39.45
C GLY A 264 -43.13 -33.77 39.44
N ASP A 265 -44.43 -33.55 39.27
CA ASP A 265 -45.01 -32.23 39.01
C ASP A 265 -44.89 -31.28 40.23
N GLY A 266 -44.31 -30.09 40.04
CA GLY A 266 -44.31 -29.01 41.03
C GLY A 266 -43.11 -28.07 40.98
N ARG A 267 -43.11 -27.05 41.85
CA ARG A 267 -42.02 -26.05 41.91
C ARG A 267 -40.71 -26.69 42.34
N ALA A 268 -39.61 -26.39 41.65
CA ALA A 268 -38.26 -26.80 42.02
C ALA A 268 -37.38 -25.56 42.23
N VAL A 269 -36.79 -25.45 43.42
CA VAL A 269 -35.76 -24.45 43.73
C VAL A 269 -34.46 -25.20 44.00
N LEU A 270 -33.37 -24.77 43.37
CA LEU A 270 -32.04 -25.36 43.52
C LEU A 270 -30.99 -24.27 43.64
N ASP A 271 -30.12 -24.38 44.64
CA ASP A 271 -28.94 -23.54 44.84
C ASP A 271 -27.70 -24.44 44.82
N ALA A 272 -26.76 -24.16 43.93
CA ALA A 272 -25.54 -24.93 43.73
C ALA A 272 -24.30 -24.04 43.81
N ARG A 273 -23.27 -24.52 44.51
CA ARG A 273 -21.92 -23.97 44.50
C ARG A 273 -20.93 -25.09 44.21
N LEU A 274 -20.14 -24.92 43.15
CA LEU A 274 -19.09 -25.85 42.74
C LEU A 274 -17.76 -25.09 42.67
N THR A 275 -16.80 -25.48 43.49
CA THR A 275 -15.41 -24.98 43.41
C THR A 275 -14.47 -26.09 42.98
N GLY A 276 -13.33 -25.74 42.37
CA GLY A 276 -12.24 -26.69 42.17
C GLY A 276 -10.96 -26.09 41.57
N ASP A 277 -9.81 -26.62 41.98
CA ASP A 277 -8.48 -26.27 41.46
C ASP A 277 -8.40 -26.36 39.93
N LEU A 278 -9.07 -27.38 39.38
CA LEU A 278 -9.19 -27.60 37.95
C LEU A 278 -10.56 -28.21 37.65
N LEU A 279 -11.35 -27.57 36.80
CA LEU A 279 -12.65 -28.04 36.33
C LEU A 279 -12.73 -27.88 34.80
N GLY A 280 -13.44 -28.76 34.10
CA GLY A 280 -13.69 -28.55 32.68
C GLY A 280 -14.14 -29.79 31.92
N SER A 281 -14.04 -29.73 30.60
CA SER A 281 -14.33 -30.83 29.67
C SER A 281 -13.02 -31.51 29.23
N PRO A 282 -13.06 -32.55 28.38
CA PRO A 282 -11.86 -33.10 27.75
C PRO A 282 -11.05 -32.08 26.94
N SER A 283 -11.70 -31.07 26.34
CA SER A 283 -11.11 -30.09 25.42
C SER A 283 -10.73 -28.75 26.07
N VAL A 284 -11.39 -28.36 27.16
CA VAL A 284 -11.19 -27.06 27.85
C VAL A 284 -11.06 -27.27 29.35
N ARG A 285 -10.06 -26.66 29.98
CA ARG A 285 -9.78 -26.74 31.42
C ARG A 285 -9.72 -25.34 32.02
N ALA A 286 -10.53 -25.08 33.03
CA ALA A 286 -10.45 -23.91 33.89
C ALA A 286 -9.64 -24.23 35.17
N ARG A 287 -8.85 -23.28 35.66
CA ARG A 287 -8.13 -23.35 36.93
C ARG A 287 -8.69 -22.37 37.95
N ASP A 288 -8.65 -22.75 39.22
CA ASP A 288 -9.23 -22.03 40.36
C ASP A 288 -10.64 -21.52 40.01
N ALA A 289 -11.52 -22.48 39.73
CA ALA A 289 -12.85 -22.27 39.17
C ALA A 289 -13.92 -22.31 40.26
N GLU A 290 -14.80 -21.31 40.28
CA GLU A 290 -15.95 -21.21 41.15
C GLU A 290 -17.22 -20.93 40.33
N LEU A 291 -18.15 -21.87 40.35
CA LEU A 291 -19.50 -21.73 39.81
C LEU A 291 -20.49 -21.60 40.96
N THR A 292 -21.31 -20.56 40.91
CA THR A 292 -22.52 -20.41 41.72
C THR A 292 -23.72 -20.36 40.78
N ALA A 293 -24.78 -21.11 41.08
CA ALA A 293 -25.99 -21.14 40.29
C ALA A 293 -27.22 -21.28 41.18
N ARG A 294 -28.28 -20.54 40.86
CA ARG A 294 -29.60 -20.64 41.46
C ARG A 294 -30.62 -20.88 40.36
N PHE A 295 -31.53 -21.81 40.56
CA PHE A 295 -32.68 -22.08 39.69
C PHE A 295 -33.98 -22.02 40.51
N ASP A 296 -35.00 -21.40 39.94
CA ASP A 296 -36.36 -21.34 40.48
C ASP A 296 -37.36 -21.53 39.35
N GLY A 297 -38.12 -22.63 39.39
CA GLY A 297 -38.99 -23.03 38.30
C GLY A 297 -39.96 -24.14 38.68
N ALA A 298 -40.46 -24.86 37.69
CA ALA A 298 -41.29 -26.04 37.86
C ALA A 298 -40.73 -27.22 37.07
N VAL A 299 -40.92 -28.42 37.63
CA VAL A 299 -40.72 -29.70 36.94
C VAL A 299 -42.10 -30.31 36.67
N SER A 300 -42.22 -31.09 35.59
CA SER A 300 -43.39 -31.90 35.27
C SER A 300 -42.99 -33.19 34.53
N GLY A 301 -43.88 -34.18 34.51
CA GLY A 301 -43.65 -35.47 33.83
C GLY A 301 -42.87 -36.47 34.70
N TRP A 302 -42.33 -37.53 34.08
CA TRP A 302 -41.59 -38.59 34.77
C TRP A 302 -40.11 -38.61 34.37
N ILE A 303 -39.25 -39.41 35.02
CA ILE A 303 -37.78 -39.32 34.81
C ILE A 303 -37.33 -39.59 33.36
N GLU A 304 -38.11 -40.34 32.58
CA GLU A 304 -37.90 -40.59 31.15
C GLU A 304 -38.56 -39.52 30.25
N THR A 305 -39.56 -38.79 30.74
CA THR A 305 -40.42 -37.84 30.00
C THR A 305 -40.52 -36.44 30.66
N PHE A 306 -39.47 -36.02 31.38
CA PHE A 306 -39.56 -34.85 32.24
C PHE A 306 -39.45 -33.55 31.45
N ARG A 307 -40.06 -32.50 31.98
CA ARG A 307 -39.89 -31.13 31.53
C ARG A 307 -39.63 -30.21 32.73
N LEU A 308 -38.71 -29.28 32.56
CA LEU A 308 -38.26 -28.29 33.52
C LEU A 308 -38.31 -26.92 32.85
N ASP A 309 -39.04 -25.97 33.44
CA ASP A 309 -39.11 -24.56 33.01
C ASP A 309 -38.87 -23.66 34.22
N GLY A 310 -38.04 -22.62 34.09
CA GLY A 310 -37.84 -21.67 35.16
C GLY A 310 -36.85 -20.54 34.85
N ALA A 311 -36.54 -19.75 35.86
CA ALA A 311 -35.49 -18.75 35.82
C ALA A 311 -34.21 -19.30 36.49
N ALA A 312 -33.04 -18.94 35.96
CA ALA A 312 -31.77 -19.22 36.59
C ALA A 312 -30.85 -17.98 36.63
N ASP A 313 -30.09 -17.87 37.71
CA ASP A 313 -28.97 -16.95 37.85
C ASP A 313 -27.70 -17.79 38.00
N ALA A 314 -26.64 -17.47 37.25
CA ALA A 314 -25.37 -18.20 37.31
C ALA A 314 -24.18 -17.25 37.21
N ARG A 315 -23.16 -17.50 38.03
CA ARG A 315 -21.87 -16.80 38.01
C ARG A 315 -20.74 -17.82 38.06
N LEU A 316 -19.90 -17.81 37.03
CA LEU A 316 -18.67 -18.58 36.93
C LEU A 316 -17.47 -17.62 37.00
N ALA A 317 -16.62 -17.77 38.00
CA ALA A 317 -15.32 -17.09 38.09
C ALA A 317 -14.20 -18.11 37.90
N VAL A 318 -13.20 -17.81 37.07
CA VAL A 318 -12.07 -18.69 36.77
C VAL A 318 -10.78 -17.89 36.67
N ARG A 319 -9.71 -18.35 37.32
CA ARG A 319 -8.42 -17.64 37.29
C ARG A 319 -7.70 -17.83 35.95
N ALA A 320 -7.80 -19.00 35.33
CA ALA A 320 -7.28 -19.25 34.00
C ALA A 320 -8.14 -20.28 33.25
N VAL A 321 -8.17 -20.20 31.92
CA VAL A 321 -8.82 -21.16 31.02
C VAL A 321 -7.85 -21.56 29.92
N GLN A 322 -7.67 -22.85 29.70
CA GLN A 322 -6.70 -23.42 28.76
C GLN A 322 -7.35 -24.57 27.98
N GLY A 323 -7.34 -24.49 26.64
CA GLY A 323 -7.89 -25.55 25.79
C GLY A 323 -8.24 -25.07 24.39
N ALA A 324 -8.32 -25.97 23.41
CA ALA A 324 -8.66 -25.66 22.01
C ALA A 324 -7.88 -24.46 21.39
N GLY A 325 -6.62 -24.25 21.80
CA GLY A 325 -5.79 -23.12 21.35
C GLY A 325 -6.04 -21.79 22.07
N LEU A 326 -7.06 -21.72 22.93
CA LEU A 326 -7.35 -20.59 23.82
C LEU A 326 -6.52 -20.68 25.11
N ASP A 327 -5.94 -19.54 25.51
CA ASP A 327 -5.36 -19.30 26.82
C ASP A 327 -5.90 -17.96 27.35
N ALA A 328 -6.69 -17.99 28.42
CA ALA A 328 -7.35 -16.81 28.99
C ALA A 328 -7.15 -16.72 30.50
N ALA A 329 -7.12 -15.51 31.05
CA ALA A 329 -6.84 -15.24 32.46
C ALA A 329 -7.87 -14.30 33.09
N ALA A 330 -8.17 -14.55 34.37
CA ALA A 330 -9.16 -13.87 35.20
C ALA A 330 -10.48 -13.63 34.45
N ALA A 331 -11.14 -14.72 34.05
CA ALA A 331 -12.43 -14.66 33.37
C ALA A 331 -13.58 -14.79 34.37
N VAL A 332 -14.62 -13.99 34.18
CA VAL A 332 -15.86 -14.03 34.96
C VAL A 332 -17.02 -13.98 33.98
N VAL A 333 -17.91 -14.97 34.06
CA VAL A 333 -19.14 -15.08 33.27
C VAL A 333 -20.33 -14.96 34.22
N THR A 334 -21.32 -14.15 33.85
CA THR A 334 -22.58 -14.03 34.57
C THR A 334 -23.76 -14.11 33.60
N ALA A 335 -24.72 -14.97 33.92
CA ALA A 335 -26.04 -15.04 33.30
C ALA A 335 -27.07 -14.72 34.39
N ALA A 336 -28.00 -13.80 34.11
CA ALA A 336 -28.96 -13.32 35.12
C ALA A 336 -30.39 -13.36 34.58
N ARG A 337 -31.32 -13.92 35.37
CA ARG A 337 -32.72 -14.17 34.99
C ARG A 337 -32.88 -15.00 33.70
N ALA A 338 -31.94 -15.91 33.47
CA ALA A 338 -31.92 -16.81 32.33
C ALA A 338 -33.20 -17.66 32.29
N GLN A 339 -33.97 -17.58 31.21
CA GLN A 339 -35.13 -18.44 31.01
C GLN A 339 -34.64 -19.82 30.56
N VAL A 340 -34.70 -20.80 31.46
CA VAL A 340 -34.23 -22.17 31.23
C VAL A 340 -35.42 -23.06 30.94
N ARG A 341 -35.34 -23.79 29.82
CA ARG A 341 -36.23 -24.91 29.48
C ARG A 341 -35.38 -26.15 29.20
N VAL A 342 -35.66 -27.24 29.89
CA VAL A 342 -35.09 -28.56 29.60
C VAL A 342 -36.24 -29.53 29.47
N SER A 343 -36.26 -30.34 28.41
CA SER A 343 -37.25 -31.42 28.27
C SER A 343 -36.59 -32.67 27.73
N ARG A 344 -37.00 -33.82 28.25
CA ARG A 344 -36.60 -35.13 27.77
C ARG A 344 -37.85 -35.84 27.28
N ASP A 345 -37.84 -36.21 26.01
CA ASP A 345 -38.77 -37.19 25.43
C ASP A 345 -37.88 -38.34 24.90
N ASP A 346 -37.97 -38.68 23.61
CA ASP A 346 -37.02 -39.56 22.91
C ASP A 346 -35.57 -39.01 22.89
N ALA A 347 -35.39 -37.71 23.14
CA ALA A 347 -34.14 -36.97 23.08
C ALA A 347 -34.09 -35.90 24.17
N LEU A 348 -32.90 -35.53 24.64
CA LEU A 348 -32.71 -34.43 25.59
C LEU A 348 -32.65 -33.11 24.83
N ARG A 349 -33.64 -32.24 25.02
CA ARG A 349 -33.67 -30.88 24.47
C ARG A 349 -33.49 -29.85 25.58
N TRP A 350 -32.77 -28.79 25.28
CA TRP A 350 -32.62 -27.68 26.21
C TRP A 350 -32.57 -26.34 25.46
N SER A 351 -32.98 -25.28 26.15
CA SER A 351 -32.89 -23.90 25.68
C SER A 351 -32.70 -22.97 26.88
N VAL A 352 -31.82 -21.99 26.75
CA VAL A 352 -31.54 -20.96 27.74
C VAL A 352 -31.50 -19.61 27.04
N GLN A 353 -32.47 -18.74 27.33
CA GLN A 353 -32.47 -17.36 26.85
C GLN A 353 -32.04 -16.44 27.98
N THR A 354 -30.94 -15.70 27.82
CA THR A 354 -30.35 -14.90 28.90
C THR A 354 -29.64 -13.64 28.42
N PRO A 355 -29.71 -12.53 29.19
CA PRO A 355 -28.64 -11.55 29.15
C PRO A 355 -27.36 -12.19 29.72
N LEU A 356 -26.25 -12.02 29.03
CA LEU A 356 -24.95 -12.58 29.40
C LEU A 356 -23.96 -11.42 29.54
N SER A 357 -23.09 -11.45 30.56
CA SER A 357 -21.85 -10.68 30.52
C SER A 357 -20.64 -11.53 30.87
N LEU A 358 -19.56 -11.34 30.12
CA LEU A 358 -18.27 -12.00 30.32
C LEU A 358 -17.19 -10.94 30.37
N THR A 359 -16.31 -11.00 31.37
CA THR A 359 -15.09 -10.18 31.42
C THR A 359 -13.87 -11.09 31.48
N ALA A 360 -12.78 -10.75 30.81
CA ALA A 360 -11.49 -11.44 30.91
C ALA A 360 -10.32 -10.45 30.85
N ALA A 361 -9.38 -10.53 31.80
CA ALA A 361 -8.22 -9.63 31.85
C ALA A 361 -7.28 -9.83 30.64
N SER A 362 -7.13 -11.06 30.17
CA SER A 362 -6.48 -11.35 28.89
C SER A 362 -6.99 -12.63 28.25
N ALA A 363 -6.98 -12.69 26.92
CA ALA A 363 -7.21 -13.89 26.13
C ALA A 363 -6.25 -13.95 24.95
N ARG A 364 -5.75 -15.14 24.61
CA ARG A 364 -4.92 -15.40 23.43
C ARG A 364 -5.45 -16.61 22.66
N LEU A 365 -5.53 -16.49 21.35
CA LEU A 365 -5.95 -17.55 20.43
C LEU A 365 -5.06 -17.46 19.17
N GLY A 366 -4.11 -18.38 19.02
CA GLY A 366 -3.10 -18.31 17.95
C GLY A 366 -2.26 -17.03 18.04
N GLN A 367 -2.24 -16.25 16.96
CA GLN A 367 -1.59 -14.92 16.87
C GLN A 367 -2.45 -13.79 17.45
N THR A 368 -3.73 -14.03 17.71
CA THR A 368 -4.64 -13.03 18.27
C THR A 368 -4.46 -12.92 19.77
N GLN A 369 -4.26 -11.71 20.28
CA GLN A 369 -4.18 -11.38 21.70
C GLN A 369 -5.16 -10.26 22.05
N VAL A 370 -5.85 -10.38 23.18
CA VAL A 370 -6.81 -9.39 23.68
C VAL A 370 -6.54 -9.14 25.16
N ARG A 371 -6.64 -7.88 25.60
CA ARG A 371 -6.58 -7.47 27.00
C ARG A 371 -7.82 -6.69 27.40
N ASN A 372 -8.26 -6.92 28.63
CA ASN A 372 -9.47 -6.36 29.23
C ASN A 372 -10.68 -6.47 28.30
N LEU A 373 -10.98 -7.72 27.91
CA LEU A 373 -12.15 -8.05 27.09
C LEU A 373 -13.40 -8.00 27.96
N ALA A 374 -14.40 -7.24 27.56
CA ALA A 374 -15.76 -7.27 28.10
C ALA A 374 -16.73 -7.62 26.98
N LEU A 375 -17.48 -8.70 27.12
CA LEU A 375 -18.57 -9.11 26.25
C LEU A 375 -19.90 -8.93 26.99
N SER A 376 -20.92 -8.44 26.31
CA SER A 376 -22.28 -8.38 26.82
C SER A 376 -23.31 -8.71 25.74
N SER A 377 -24.33 -9.47 26.11
CA SER A 377 -25.51 -9.74 25.30
C SER A 377 -26.77 -9.37 26.08
N GLY A 378 -27.74 -8.76 25.41
CA GLY A 378 -29.05 -8.45 26.00
C GLY A 378 -30.08 -9.58 25.91
N GLY A 379 -29.79 -10.65 25.15
CA GLY A 379 -30.79 -11.67 24.81
C GLY A 379 -30.21 -12.84 24.01
N LEU A 380 -29.08 -13.38 24.47
CA LEU A 380 -28.45 -14.55 23.86
C LEU A 380 -29.39 -15.76 24.04
N THR A 381 -29.67 -16.46 22.95
CA THR A 381 -30.43 -17.71 22.97
C THR A 381 -29.47 -18.86 22.75
N LEU A 382 -29.30 -19.69 23.78
CA LEU A 382 -28.57 -20.95 23.72
C LEU A 382 -29.59 -22.08 23.58
N GLY A 383 -29.26 -23.14 22.85
CA GLY A 383 -30.11 -24.31 22.76
C GLY A 383 -29.35 -25.56 22.34
N GLY A 384 -30.00 -26.70 22.43
CA GLY A 384 -29.43 -27.94 21.95
C GLY A 384 -30.37 -29.14 21.99
N ARG A 385 -29.94 -30.18 21.28
CA ARG A 385 -30.60 -31.49 21.20
C ARG A 385 -29.52 -32.57 21.29
N ASP A 386 -29.57 -33.36 22.35
CA ASP A 386 -28.58 -34.39 22.66
C ASP A 386 -27.15 -33.82 22.71
N ALA A 387 -26.34 -34.06 21.67
CA ALA A 387 -24.99 -33.50 21.53
C ALA A 387 -24.93 -32.24 20.64
N ALA A 388 -25.99 -31.93 19.90
CA ALA A 388 -26.06 -30.74 19.06
C ALA A 388 -26.32 -29.47 19.89
N LEU A 389 -25.68 -28.37 19.53
CA LEU A 389 -25.77 -27.07 20.22
C LEU A 389 -25.94 -25.92 19.21
N GLU A 390 -26.74 -24.94 19.60
CA GLU A 390 -26.94 -23.68 18.89
C GLU A 390 -26.77 -22.49 19.86
N ALA A 391 -26.22 -21.37 19.38
CA ALA A 391 -26.15 -20.12 20.12
C ALA A 391 -26.35 -18.92 19.18
N THR A 392 -27.43 -18.16 19.37
CA THR A 392 -27.81 -17.05 18.48
C THR A 392 -28.14 -15.76 19.24
N GLY A 393 -27.87 -14.61 18.61
CA GLY A 393 -28.31 -13.28 19.05
C GLY A 393 -27.21 -12.23 19.24
N PRO A 394 -27.58 -11.02 19.70
CA PRO A 394 -26.69 -9.85 19.69
C PRO A 394 -25.61 -9.92 20.76
N LEU A 395 -24.40 -9.49 20.41
CA LEU A 395 -23.19 -9.49 21.22
C LEU A 395 -22.43 -8.17 21.02
N SER A 396 -22.39 -7.34 22.07
CA SER A 396 -21.44 -6.23 22.17
C SER A 396 -20.13 -6.73 22.79
N ALA A 397 -19.01 -6.32 22.20
CA ALA A 397 -17.67 -6.55 22.73
C ALA A 397 -16.94 -5.21 22.91
N ALA A 398 -16.18 -5.08 23.98
CA ALA A 398 -15.26 -3.96 24.22
C ALA A 398 -13.90 -4.51 24.67
N PHE A 399 -12.81 -3.84 24.28
CA PHE A 399 -11.46 -4.24 24.65
C PHE A 399 -10.50 -3.03 24.75
N ASP A 400 -9.59 -3.07 25.73
CA ASP A 400 -8.55 -2.04 25.86
C ASP A 400 -7.46 -2.21 24.80
N ARG A 401 -7.11 -3.46 24.47
CA ARG A 401 -6.14 -3.79 23.42
C ARG A 401 -6.50 -5.09 22.73
N PHE A 402 -6.47 -5.07 21.40
CA PHE A 402 -6.47 -6.22 20.52
C PHE A 402 -5.16 -6.20 19.72
N GLY A 403 -4.57 -7.36 19.43
CA GLY A 403 -3.35 -7.46 18.63
C GLY A 403 -3.37 -8.69 17.72
N PHE A 404 -2.85 -8.53 16.51
CA PHE A 404 -2.71 -9.57 15.50
C PHE A 404 -1.45 -9.29 14.68
N GLY A 405 -0.39 -10.08 14.88
CA GLY A 405 0.95 -9.71 14.37
C GLY A 405 1.38 -8.33 14.90
N ASP A 406 1.87 -7.47 14.00
CA ASP A 406 2.27 -6.09 14.32
C ASP A 406 1.10 -5.11 14.40
N LEU A 407 -0.11 -5.49 13.99
CA LEU A 407 -1.31 -4.67 14.15
C LEU A 407 -1.74 -4.68 15.61
N ALA A 408 -1.84 -3.50 16.23
CA ALA A 408 -2.40 -3.31 17.57
C ALA A 408 -3.52 -2.28 17.54
N LEU A 409 -4.73 -2.70 17.89
CA LEU A 409 -5.90 -1.84 18.10
C LEU A 409 -6.10 -1.60 19.59
N LYS A 410 -6.58 -0.41 19.98
CA LYS A 410 -6.83 0.00 21.36
C LYS A 410 -8.20 0.68 21.48
N ARG A 411 -8.79 0.60 22.68
CA ARG A 411 -10.10 1.20 23.00
C ARG A 411 -11.13 0.83 21.94
N GLY A 412 -11.25 -0.46 21.69
CA GLY A 412 -12.09 -1.01 20.63
C GLY A 412 -13.45 -1.47 21.12
N ARG A 413 -14.42 -1.41 20.20
CA ARG A 413 -15.78 -1.90 20.39
C ARG A 413 -16.24 -2.64 19.14
N ALA A 414 -16.84 -3.80 19.30
CA ALA A 414 -17.60 -4.45 18.24
C ALA A 414 -19.05 -4.63 18.70
N ASP A 415 -19.99 -4.56 17.78
CA ASP A 415 -21.40 -4.88 18.00
C ASP A 415 -21.80 -5.83 16.87
N LEU A 416 -22.05 -7.10 17.22
CA LEU A 416 -22.18 -8.25 16.31
C LEU A 416 -23.47 -9.00 16.60
N ASP A 417 -24.09 -9.61 15.60
CA ASP A 417 -25.07 -10.67 15.76
C ASP A 417 -24.38 -12.02 15.57
N LEU A 418 -24.55 -12.93 16.53
CA LEU A 418 -23.86 -14.21 16.62
C LEU A 418 -24.77 -15.35 16.10
N ASP A 419 -24.18 -16.31 15.38
CA ASP A 419 -24.83 -17.55 14.94
C ASP A 419 -23.85 -18.73 15.05
N ILE A 420 -23.89 -19.47 16.15
CA ILE A 420 -23.10 -20.69 16.34
C ILE A 420 -24.01 -21.90 16.19
N VAL A 421 -23.61 -22.85 15.35
CA VAL A 421 -24.25 -24.17 15.23
C VAL A 421 -23.18 -25.25 15.34
N SER A 422 -23.43 -26.27 16.15
CA SER A 422 -22.52 -27.39 16.39
C SER A 422 -23.31 -28.70 16.36
N ASP A 423 -23.38 -29.33 15.19
CA ASP A 423 -23.94 -30.67 15.01
C ASP A 423 -22.88 -31.56 14.35
N GLY A 424 -22.03 -32.17 15.17
CA GLY A 424 -20.79 -32.85 14.76
C GLY A 424 -19.66 -31.91 14.35
N ALA A 425 -19.93 -30.90 13.51
CA ALA A 425 -19.00 -29.84 13.14
C ALA A 425 -19.45 -28.48 13.68
N VAL A 426 -18.51 -27.69 14.21
CA VAL A 426 -18.78 -26.33 14.71
C VAL A 426 -18.70 -25.33 13.54
N ARG A 427 -19.75 -24.54 13.35
CA ARG A 427 -19.81 -23.34 12.53
C ARG A 427 -20.10 -22.15 13.45
N ILE A 428 -19.34 -21.08 13.30
CA ILE A 428 -19.51 -19.80 13.98
C ILE A 428 -19.65 -18.72 12.90
N GLY A 429 -20.81 -18.07 12.83
CA GLY A 429 -21.04 -16.83 12.12
C GLY A 429 -21.08 -15.65 13.10
N ALA A 430 -20.60 -14.50 12.65
CA ALA A 430 -20.80 -13.22 13.33
C ALA A 430 -20.89 -12.09 12.30
N GLU A 431 -21.94 -11.27 12.36
CA GLU A 431 -22.13 -10.13 11.44
C GLU A 431 -22.41 -8.84 12.21
N GLY A 432 -21.72 -7.75 11.89
CA GLY A 432 -21.96 -6.47 12.53
C GLY A 432 -20.86 -5.45 12.27
N SER A 433 -20.52 -4.64 13.28
CA SER A 433 -19.55 -3.55 13.14
C SER A 433 -18.40 -3.64 14.14
N LEU A 434 -17.25 -3.09 13.76
CA LEU A 434 -16.05 -2.98 14.59
C LEU A 434 -15.52 -1.54 14.51
N ARG A 435 -15.18 -0.95 15.65
CA ARG A 435 -14.51 0.35 15.76
C ARG A 435 -13.36 0.28 16.76
N ALA A 436 -12.31 1.07 16.54
CA ALA A 436 -11.23 1.28 17.50
C ALA A 436 -10.79 2.74 17.47
N ALA A 437 -10.63 3.36 18.65
CA ALA A 437 -10.23 4.77 18.71
C ALA A 437 -8.76 4.98 18.35
N ASP A 438 -7.90 4.00 18.66
CA ASP A 438 -6.49 4.02 18.24
C ASP A 438 -6.09 2.67 17.63
N GLY A 439 -5.21 2.75 16.65
CA GLY A 439 -4.61 1.64 15.94
C GLY A 439 -3.19 2.00 15.57
N ALA A 440 -2.31 1.01 15.60
CA ALA A 440 -0.92 1.11 15.20
C ALA A 440 -0.55 -0.12 14.37
N TRP A 441 0.09 0.09 13.23
CA TRP A 441 0.64 -0.95 12.37
C TRP A 441 1.95 -0.43 11.76
N PRO A 442 3.08 -0.48 12.49
CA PRO A 442 4.31 0.23 12.15
C PRO A 442 5.12 -0.48 11.05
N LEU A 443 4.54 -0.60 9.85
CA LEU A 443 5.10 -1.34 8.70
C LEU A 443 6.51 -0.88 8.29
N PHE A 444 6.80 0.42 8.42
CA PHE A 444 8.11 1.02 8.13
C PHE A 444 8.94 1.28 9.42
N GLY A 445 8.55 0.68 10.54
CA GLY A 445 9.10 0.96 11.86
C GLY A 445 8.56 2.26 12.49
N PRO A 446 9.03 2.61 13.71
CA PRO A 446 8.64 3.85 14.38
C PRO A 446 9.24 5.09 13.69
N ALA A 447 8.57 6.23 13.84
CA ALA A 447 9.10 7.53 13.43
C ALA A 447 10.33 7.92 14.28
N GLY A 448 11.44 8.23 13.62
CA GLY A 448 12.66 8.77 14.21
C GLY A 448 12.71 10.30 14.13
N ARG A 449 13.71 10.90 14.79
CA ARG A 449 14.02 12.34 14.64
C ARG A 449 14.74 12.64 13.33
N ASP A 450 15.51 11.68 12.85
CA ASP A 450 16.36 11.76 11.66
C ASP A 450 15.65 11.20 10.40
N ASP A 451 14.34 10.94 10.49
CA ASP A 451 13.54 10.63 9.31
C ASP A 451 13.29 11.90 8.49
N ILE A 452 13.42 11.83 7.16
CA ILE A 452 12.92 12.88 6.27
C ILE A 452 11.45 13.18 6.58
N VAL A 453 11.05 14.45 6.40
CA VAL A 453 9.78 14.99 6.94
C VAL A 453 8.57 14.15 6.50
N GLU A 454 8.50 13.75 5.23
CA GLU A 454 7.40 13.00 4.62
C GLU A 454 7.36 11.55 5.14
N LEU A 455 8.52 10.89 5.28
CA LEU A 455 8.61 9.55 5.84
C LEU A 455 8.23 9.54 7.33
N GLY A 456 8.70 10.54 8.10
CA GLY A 456 8.34 10.72 9.50
C GLY A 456 6.84 11.01 9.69
N ARG A 457 6.20 11.71 8.74
CA ARG A 457 4.74 11.90 8.65
C ARG A 457 4.01 10.58 8.34
N MET A 458 4.47 9.82 7.35
CA MET A 458 3.88 8.53 6.97
C MET A 458 3.96 7.48 8.09
N LYS A 459 5.11 7.36 8.76
CA LYS A 459 5.29 6.48 9.93
C LYS A 459 4.38 6.89 11.09
N ARG A 460 4.17 8.20 11.32
CA ARG A 460 3.21 8.69 12.32
C ARG A 460 1.78 8.27 11.97
N ALA A 461 1.37 8.41 10.71
CA ALA A 461 0.04 8.01 10.25
C ALA A 461 -0.24 6.51 10.49
N LEU A 462 0.75 5.65 10.25
CA LEU A 462 0.67 4.22 10.53
C LEU A 462 0.77 3.86 12.02
N SER A 463 1.25 4.77 12.88
CA SER A 463 1.39 4.53 14.33
C SER A 463 0.18 4.94 15.16
N ALA A 464 -0.73 5.76 14.60
CA ALA A 464 -1.89 6.29 15.29
C ALA A 464 -3.03 6.57 14.29
N PHE A 465 -3.99 5.65 14.18
CA PHE A 465 -5.19 5.79 13.35
C PHE A 465 -6.45 5.27 14.06
N ALA A 466 -7.61 5.89 13.82
CA ALA A 466 -8.89 5.30 14.20
C ALA A 466 -9.34 4.26 13.16
N VAL A 467 -10.03 3.20 13.59
CA VAL A 467 -10.64 2.18 12.73
C VAL A 467 -12.16 2.25 12.82
N ASN A 468 -12.85 2.21 11.69
CA ASN A 468 -14.29 2.04 11.60
C ASN A 468 -14.65 1.11 10.44
N ALA A 469 -15.03 -0.13 10.77
CA ALA A 469 -15.54 -1.15 9.85
C ALA A 469 -17.04 -1.33 10.10
N PRO A 470 -17.92 -0.67 9.33
CA PRO A 470 -19.34 -0.53 9.68
C PRO A 470 -20.19 -1.75 9.30
N ALA A 471 -19.71 -2.66 8.44
CA ALA A 471 -20.31 -3.97 8.23
C ALA A 471 -19.23 -5.00 7.88
N VAL A 472 -19.04 -5.96 8.78
CA VAL A 472 -18.10 -7.08 8.69
C VAL A 472 -18.88 -8.36 8.93
N ARG A 473 -18.69 -9.36 8.09
CA ARG A 473 -19.22 -10.71 8.30
C ARG A 473 -18.04 -11.68 8.44
N LEU A 474 -17.94 -12.30 9.61
CA LEU A 474 -17.04 -13.42 9.90
C LEU A 474 -17.85 -14.72 9.78
N SER A 475 -17.29 -15.73 9.14
CA SER A 475 -17.72 -17.11 9.38
C SER A 475 -16.51 -18.03 9.50
N THR A 476 -16.59 -19.04 10.37
CA THR A 476 -15.52 -20.01 10.59
C THR A 476 -16.07 -21.37 10.97
N GLY A 477 -15.43 -22.46 10.51
CA GLY A 477 -15.84 -23.83 10.79
C GLY A 477 -15.08 -24.85 9.95
N SER A 478 -15.71 -26.00 9.69
CA SER A 478 -15.13 -27.08 8.86
C SER A 478 -14.79 -26.66 7.43
N ALA A 479 -15.49 -25.66 6.86
CA ALA A 479 -15.21 -25.09 5.55
C ALA A 479 -14.04 -24.08 5.54
N GLY A 480 -13.41 -23.82 6.70
CA GLY A 480 -12.36 -22.81 6.85
C GLY A 480 -12.85 -21.53 7.52
N THR A 481 -12.12 -20.42 7.35
CA THR A 481 -12.45 -19.09 7.87
C THR A 481 -12.64 -18.10 6.73
N MET A 482 -13.65 -17.25 6.84
CA MET A 482 -14.07 -16.26 5.86
C MET A 482 -14.33 -14.93 6.57
N ILE A 483 -13.80 -13.82 6.02
CA ILE A 483 -14.16 -12.47 6.44
C ILE A 483 -14.55 -11.68 5.20
N ASP A 484 -15.73 -11.10 5.20
CA ASP A 484 -16.24 -10.20 4.16
C ASP A 484 -16.45 -8.79 4.73
N LEU A 485 -16.07 -7.77 3.95
CA LEU A 485 -16.33 -6.37 4.21
C LEU A 485 -17.52 -5.93 3.35
N THR A 486 -18.73 -6.22 3.81
CA THR A 486 -19.98 -5.93 3.07
C THR A 486 -20.26 -4.43 2.93
N ARG A 487 -19.59 -3.60 3.76
CA ARG A 487 -19.36 -2.17 3.51
C ARG A 487 -17.88 -1.86 3.70
N PRO A 488 -17.30 -0.89 2.96
CA PRO A 488 -15.89 -0.53 3.12
C PRO A 488 -15.55 -0.14 4.56
N ALA A 489 -14.42 -0.66 5.06
CA ALA A 489 -13.81 -0.21 6.29
C ALA A 489 -13.02 1.09 6.06
N THR A 490 -12.84 1.86 7.12
CA THR A 490 -12.18 3.17 7.10
C THR A 490 -11.12 3.24 8.19
N LEU A 491 -9.99 3.84 7.83
CA LEU A 491 -8.83 4.10 8.65
C LEU A 491 -8.53 5.60 8.59
N THR A 492 -8.58 6.27 9.73
CA THR A 492 -8.40 7.73 9.82
C THR A 492 -7.16 8.03 10.67
N PRO A 493 -6.00 8.34 10.05
CA PRO A 493 -4.80 8.72 10.79
C PRO A 493 -5.01 9.97 11.66
N ALA A 494 -4.33 10.03 12.80
CA ALA A 494 -4.40 11.18 13.72
C ALA A 494 -3.83 12.48 13.11
N ASN A 495 -3.01 12.36 12.08
CA ASN A 495 -2.45 13.42 11.25
C ASN A 495 -3.20 13.60 9.90
N GLY A 496 -4.45 13.15 9.84
CA GLY A 496 -5.37 13.43 8.74
C GLY A 496 -5.28 12.48 7.54
N GLY A 497 -6.12 12.75 6.54
CA GLY A 497 -6.41 11.82 5.46
C GLY A 497 -7.40 10.73 5.86
N LEU A 498 -7.80 9.91 4.89
CA LEU A 498 -8.73 8.80 5.06
C LEU A 498 -8.31 7.67 4.13
N LEU A 499 -8.00 6.49 4.68
CA LEU A 499 -7.78 5.26 3.92
C LEU A 499 -9.04 4.40 4.02
N THR A 500 -9.63 4.09 2.87
CA THR A 500 -10.79 3.21 2.72
C THR A 500 -10.33 1.84 2.20
N ILE A 501 -10.82 0.78 2.83
CA ILE A 501 -10.56 -0.61 2.46
C ILE A 501 -11.89 -1.26 2.08
N ALA A 502 -12.07 -1.56 0.81
CA ALA A 502 -13.18 -2.37 0.30
C ALA A 502 -12.69 -3.79 0.00
N GLN A 503 -13.60 -4.77 0.01
CA GLN A 503 -13.29 -6.11 -0.48
C GLN A 503 -13.23 -6.15 -2.01
N GLY A 504 -12.31 -6.95 -2.56
CA GLY A 504 -12.24 -7.28 -3.98
C GLY A 504 -13.02 -8.55 -4.32
N GLY A 505 -12.79 -9.08 -5.52
CA GLY A 505 -13.37 -10.35 -5.96
C GLY A 505 -12.85 -11.53 -5.12
N GLY A 506 -13.75 -12.36 -4.60
CA GLY A 506 -13.38 -13.46 -3.70
C GLY A 506 -13.44 -13.12 -2.20
N GLY A 507 -13.76 -11.87 -1.84
CA GLY A 507 -13.95 -11.42 -0.46
C GLY A 507 -12.66 -10.95 0.23
N ALA A 508 -12.79 -10.32 1.40
CA ALA A 508 -11.66 -9.67 2.06
C ALA A 508 -10.64 -10.69 2.61
N TYR A 509 -11.10 -11.81 3.17
CA TYR A 509 -10.26 -12.93 3.62
C TYR A 509 -10.97 -14.29 3.44
N ARG A 510 -10.19 -15.31 3.10
CA ARG A 510 -10.55 -16.72 2.89
C ARG A 510 -9.36 -17.58 3.37
N ALA A 511 -9.60 -18.58 4.21
CA ALA A 511 -8.58 -19.52 4.68
C ALA A 511 -9.14 -20.93 4.81
N GLU A 512 -8.42 -21.93 4.29
CA GLU A 512 -8.74 -23.34 4.58
C GLU A 512 -8.40 -23.70 6.04
N PRO A 513 -9.04 -24.73 6.63
CA PRO A 513 -8.73 -25.15 8.00
C PRO A 513 -7.24 -25.46 8.20
N GLY A 514 -6.62 -24.79 9.19
CA GLY A 514 -5.21 -24.99 9.53
C GLY A 514 -4.20 -24.35 8.55
N ARG A 515 -4.64 -23.58 7.56
CA ARG A 515 -3.77 -22.84 6.64
C ARG A 515 -3.87 -21.33 6.84
N LEU A 516 -2.81 -20.63 6.44
CA LEU A 516 -2.83 -19.18 6.33
C LEU A 516 -3.67 -18.78 5.11
N GLY A 517 -4.56 -17.81 5.31
CA GLY A 517 -5.49 -17.35 4.27
C GLY A 517 -4.96 -16.22 3.41
N GLY A 518 -5.83 -15.79 2.51
CA GLY A 518 -5.64 -14.67 1.60
C GLY A 518 -6.98 -14.07 1.18
N GLY A 519 -6.98 -13.15 0.21
CA GLY A 519 -8.21 -12.57 -0.32
C GLY A 519 -7.93 -11.50 -1.37
N ALA A 520 -8.90 -10.64 -1.61
CA ALA A 520 -8.76 -9.47 -2.48
C ALA A 520 -9.28 -8.21 -1.79
N LEU A 521 -8.63 -7.08 -2.05
CA LEU A 521 -8.98 -5.78 -1.48
C LEU A 521 -8.91 -4.68 -2.54
N THR A 522 -9.58 -3.57 -2.30
CA THR A 522 -9.34 -2.30 -2.99
C THR A 522 -9.05 -1.25 -1.94
N LEU A 523 -7.92 -0.57 -2.11
CA LEU A 523 -7.42 0.47 -1.21
C LEU A 523 -7.56 1.82 -1.91
N THR A 524 -8.27 2.75 -1.30
CA THR A 524 -8.32 4.15 -1.75
C THR A 524 -8.00 5.08 -0.60
N ALA A 525 -7.09 6.04 -0.80
CA ALA A 525 -6.76 7.03 0.22
C ALA A 525 -6.85 8.46 -0.30
N THR A 526 -7.39 9.36 0.53
CA THR A 526 -7.32 10.80 0.32
C THR A 526 -6.08 11.36 1.02
N ARG A 527 -5.39 12.32 0.38
CA ARG A 527 -4.17 12.94 0.92
C ARG A 527 -4.36 13.46 2.36
N GLY A 528 -3.41 13.15 3.23
CA GLY A 528 -3.27 13.67 4.59
C GLY A 528 -1.81 14.04 4.88
N GLU A 529 -1.45 14.38 6.12
CA GLU A 529 -0.03 14.64 6.44
C GLU A 529 0.76 13.32 6.47
N GLY A 530 1.23 12.86 5.30
CA GLY A 530 1.98 11.61 5.15
C GLY A 530 1.14 10.38 4.81
N LEU A 531 -0.18 10.51 4.70
CA LEU A 531 -1.00 9.54 3.97
C LEU A 531 -1.06 9.99 2.50
N PRO A 532 -0.50 9.22 1.54
CA PRO A 532 -0.53 9.58 0.13
C PRO A 532 -1.94 9.46 -0.45
N GLU A 533 -2.21 10.15 -1.55
CA GLU A 533 -3.40 9.90 -2.36
C GLU A 533 -3.15 8.63 -3.17
N LEU A 534 -3.99 7.59 -3.02
CA LEU A 534 -3.76 6.32 -3.70
C LEU A 534 -5.07 5.67 -4.14
N ALA A 535 -5.00 4.92 -5.23
CA ALA A 535 -6.06 4.03 -5.70
C ALA A 535 -5.40 2.76 -6.21
N VAL A 536 -5.46 1.69 -5.40
CA VAL A 536 -4.75 0.43 -5.62
C VAL A 536 -5.72 -0.74 -5.48
N ALA A 537 -5.87 -1.51 -6.54
CA ALA A 537 -6.48 -2.83 -6.50
C ALA A 537 -5.44 -3.83 -5.98
N VAL A 538 -5.88 -4.71 -5.07
CA VAL A 538 -5.12 -5.83 -4.53
C VAL A 538 -5.88 -7.10 -4.92
N PRO A 539 -5.76 -7.58 -6.18
CA PRO A 539 -6.57 -8.68 -6.69
C PRO A 539 -6.28 -10.03 -6.01
N ASP A 540 -5.07 -10.19 -5.46
CA ASP A 540 -4.70 -11.34 -4.63
C ASP A 540 -3.70 -10.88 -3.57
N TRP A 541 -3.94 -11.28 -2.32
CA TRP A 541 -2.98 -11.20 -1.22
C TRP A 541 -3.09 -12.45 -0.35
N ARG A 542 -1.98 -12.87 0.26
CA ARG A 542 -1.88 -14.06 1.11
C ARG A 542 -0.97 -13.83 2.31
N LEU A 543 -1.32 -14.39 3.46
CA LEU A 543 -0.44 -14.44 4.63
C LEU A 543 0.63 -15.52 4.47
N THR A 544 1.82 -15.26 5.01
CA THR A 544 2.93 -16.22 5.12
C THR A 544 3.36 -16.34 6.57
N GLU A 545 4.13 -17.38 6.93
CA GLU A 545 4.56 -17.59 8.34
C GLU A 545 5.35 -16.41 8.92
N GLY A 546 5.94 -15.56 8.07
CA GLY A 546 6.74 -14.40 8.45
C GLY A 546 6.28 -13.06 7.87
N GLY A 547 5.03 -12.95 7.42
CA GLY A 547 4.46 -11.72 6.87
C GLY A 547 3.34 -11.95 5.85
N PHE A 548 3.46 -11.37 4.65
CA PHE A 548 2.44 -11.44 3.60
C PHE A 548 3.07 -11.32 2.20
N GLU A 549 2.29 -11.65 1.17
CA GLU A 549 2.55 -11.34 -0.23
C GLU A 549 1.27 -10.79 -0.84
N ALA A 550 1.35 -9.71 -1.63
CA ALA A 550 0.20 -9.02 -2.19
C ALA A 550 0.52 -8.51 -3.60
N THR A 551 -0.29 -8.89 -4.59
CA THR A 551 -0.24 -8.30 -5.93
C THR A 551 -0.94 -6.94 -5.86
N LEU A 552 -0.29 -5.89 -6.36
CA LEU A 552 -0.79 -4.53 -6.43
C LEU A 552 -0.94 -4.10 -7.88
N ASP A 553 -2.04 -3.42 -8.23
CA ASP A 553 -2.24 -2.71 -9.49
C ASP A 553 -2.91 -1.36 -9.20
N GLY A 554 -2.25 -0.25 -9.54
CA GLY A 554 -2.84 1.06 -9.30
C GLY A 554 -1.92 2.26 -9.42
N ARG A 555 -2.38 3.37 -8.84
CA ARG A 555 -1.73 4.68 -8.84
C ARG A 555 -1.52 5.18 -7.41
N ALA A 556 -0.37 5.81 -7.17
CA ALA A 556 -0.09 6.57 -5.97
C ALA A 556 0.40 7.98 -6.32
N ARG A 557 0.00 8.96 -5.51
CA ARG A 557 0.42 10.36 -5.57
C ARG A 557 0.89 10.83 -4.22
N LEU A 558 2.11 11.35 -4.17
CA LEU A 558 2.72 11.83 -2.94
C LEU A 558 3.77 12.91 -3.19
N ASP A 559 4.15 13.56 -2.11
CA ASP A 559 5.36 14.38 -2.03
C ASP A 559 6.37 13.59 -1.20
N PHE A 560 7.65 13.60 -1.58
CA PHE A 560 8.69 12.82 -0.91
C PHE A 560 10.07 13.45 -1.12
N ASP A 561 10.73 13.85 -0.03
CA ASP A 561 12.09 14.42 -0.07
C ASP A 561 12.15 15.67 -0.98
N LEU A 562 12.92 15.66 -2.08
CA LEU A 562 12.93 16.75 -3.07
C LEU A 562 11.78 16.65 -4.09
N ALA A 563 11.13 15.49 -4.24
CA ALA A 563 10.08 15.30 -5.24
C ALA A 563 8.73 15.89 -4.78
N ARG A 564 8.15 16.76 -5.60
CA ARG A 564 6.81 17.36 -5.42
C ARG A 564 5.89 16.91 -6.55
N GLY A 565 4.65 16.57 -6.20
CA GLY A 565 3.67 16.07 -7.17
C GLY A 565 4.12 14.76 -7.84
N LEU A 566 4.77 13.86 -7.10
CA LEU A 566 5.13 12.54 -7.61
C LEU A 566 3.85 11.73 -7.84
N ASP A 567 3.66 11.27 -9.07
CA ASP A 567 2.56 10.42 -9.51
C ASP A 567 3.15 9.19 -10.21
N ALA A 568 2.91 8.02 -9.64
CA ALA A 568 3.41 6.73 -10.11
C ALA A 568 2.25 5.78 -10.42
N ARG A 569 2.31 5.11 -11.58
CA ARG A 569 1.42 3.99 -11.94
C ARG A 569 2.20 2.70 -11.98
N THR A 570 1.76 1.70 -11.22
CA THR A 570 2.57 0.49 -10.99
C THR A 570 1.71 -0.77 -10.89
N ARG A 571 2.25 -1.89 -11.39
CA ARG A 571 1.73 -3.24 -11.20
C ARG A 571 2.86 -4.14 -10.73
N GLY A 572 2.69 -4.85 -9.63
CA GLY A 572 3.78 -5.67 -9.08
C GLY A 572 3.37 -6.43 -7.83
N VAL A 573 4.34 -7.06 -7.17
CA VAL A 573 4.16 -7.83 -5.95
C VAL A 573 4.88 -7.15 -4.80
N LEU A 574 4.14 -6.79 -3.76
CA LEU A 574 4.65 -6.36 -2.47
C LEU A 574 4.68 -7.55 -1.51
N ALA A 575 5.83 -7.88 -0.95
CA ALA A 575 5.99 -8.98 0.00
C ALA A 575 6.72 -8.54 1.25
N LEU A 576 6.32 -9.07 2.39
CA LEU A 576 6.99 -8.94 3.69
C LEU A 576 7.41 -10.34 4.15
N ALA A 577 8.71 -10.57 4.30
CA ALA A 577 9.25 -11.84 4.78
C ALA A 577 10.45 -11.59 5.73
N ALA A 578 10.42 -12.20 6.93
CA ALA A 578 11.50 -12.07 7.94
C ALA A 578 11.90 -10.59 8.24
N GLY A 579 10.90 -9.72 8.31
CA GLY A 579 11.05 -8.27 8.55
C GLY A 579 11.63 -7.47 7.37
N ARG A 580 11.78 -8.08 6.19
CA ARG A 580 12.17 -7.39 4.95
C ARG A 580 10.94 -7.21 4.05
N LEU A 581 10.62 -5.96 3.75
CA LEU A 581 9.65 -5.59 2.73
C LEU A 581 10.36 -5.54 1.36
N THR A 582 9.74 -6.08 0.32
CA THR A 582 10.24 -6.03 -1.06
C THR A 582 9.10 -5.71 -2.02
N TYR A 583 9.34 -4.84 -2.99
CA TYR A 583 8.45 -4.60 -4.11
C TYR A 583 9.13 -5.01 -5.42
N THR A 584 8.49 -5.88 -6.20
CA THR A 584 9.01 -6.37 -7.48
C THR A 584 7.96 -6.16 -8.57
N THR A 585 8.36 -5.59 -9.70
CA THR A 585 7.51 -5.45 -10.90
C THR A 585 8.11 -6.24 -12.07
N ARG A 586 7.28 -6.58 -13.06
CA ARG A 586 7.72 -7.14 -14.37
C ARG A 586 7.75 -6.07 -15.46
N ASP A 587 6.87 -5.09 -15.35
CA ASP A 587 6.69 -3.99 -16.30
C ASP A 587 7.38 -2.73 -15.75
N CYS A 588 7.69 -1.77 -16.61
CA CYS A 588 8.18 -0.48 -16.14
C CYS A 588 7.06 0.34 -15.48
N VAL A 589 7.39 1.04 -14.41
CA VAL A 589 6.53 1.97 -13.67
C VAL A 589 6.56 3.31 -14.39
N ASP A 590 5.40 3.80 -14.87
CA ASP A 590 5.31 5.17 -15.38
C ASP A 590 5.37 6.15 -14.19
N LEU A 591 6.29 7.11 -14.26
CA LEU A 591 6.55 8.10 -13.22
C LEU A 591 6.49 9.52 -13.80
N THR A 592 5.76 10.40 -13.13
CA THR A 592 5.87 11.85 -13.32
C THR A 592 6.11 12.54 -12.00
N VAL A 593 6.93 13.58 -11.98
CA VAL A 593 7.17 14.47 -10.84
C VAL A 593 7.02 15.90 -11.38
N GLU A 594 6.14 16.69 -10.77
CA GLU A 594 5.87 18.06 -11.21
C GLU A 594 7.13 18.92 -11.09
N ARG A 595 7.85 18.75 -9.98
CA ARG A 595 9.07 19.49 -9.63
C ARG A 595 9.99 18.68 -8.71
N LEU A 596 11.28 18.68 -9.00
CA LEU A 596 12.33 18.41 -8.02
C LEU A 596 12.70 19.75 -7.40
N GLU A 597 12.39 19.90 -6.12
CA GLU A 597 12.53 21.14 -5.35
C GLU A 597 14.00 21.35 -4.98
N MET A 598 14.62 22.35 -5.60
CA MET A 598 16.05 22.70 -5.45
C MET A 598 16.23 24.23 -5.31
N ASP A 599 15.26 24.86 -4.65
CA ASP A 599 15.09 26.31 -4.50
C ASP A 599 15.12 27.02 -5.88
N GLU A 600 16.02 27.97 -6.13
CA GLU A 600 16.11 28.68 -7.42
C GLU A 600 16.51 27.78 -8.61
N ASN A 601 16.96 26.54 -8.33
CA ASN A 601 17.46 25.58 -9.31
C ASN A 601 16.47 24.44 -9.58
N ASP A 602 15.17 24.69 -9.36
CA ASP A 602 14.09 23.73 -9.56
C ASP A 602 14.13 23.03 -10.93
N VAL A 603 14.02 21.70 -10.92
CA VAL A 603 13.90 20.89 -12.15
C VAL A 603 12.44 20.50 -12.33
N HIS A 604 11.83 20.97 -13.42
CA HIS A 604 10.39 20.84 -13.69
C HIS A 604 10.08 19.75 -14.72
N ARG A 605 8.80 19.32 -14.71
CA ARG A 605 8.21 18.42 -15.72
C ARG A 605 9.04 17.13 -15.91
N VAL A 606 9.44 16.52 -14.80
CA VAL A 606 10.21 15.28 -14.83
C VAL A 606 9.26 14.12 -15.13
N ALA A 607 9.46 13.42 -16.24
CA ALA A 607 8.60 12.31 -16.65
C ALA A 607 9.40 11.22 -17.35
N GLY A 608 9.14 9.96 -17.01
CA GLY A 608 9.84 8.81 -17.59
C GLY A 608 9.31 7.47 -17.07
N ARG A 609 10.06 6.40 -17.33
CA ARG A 609 9.75 5.04 -16.86
C ARG A 609 10.84 4.50 -15.94
N LEU A 610 10.47 3.87 -14.83
CA LEU A 610 11.37 3.09 -13.98
C LEU A 610 11.17 1.59 -14.26
N CYS A 611 12.16 0.95 -14.86
CA CYS A 611 12.12 -0.44 -15.29
C CYS A 611 12.81 -1.38 -14.27
N PRO A 612 12.30 -2.62 -14.07
CA PRO A 612 12.91 -3.57 -13.14
C PRO A 612 14.29 -4.05 -13.62
N GLU A 613 15.19 -4.32 -12.67
CA GLU A 613 16.46 -4.99 -12.90
C GLU A 613 16.43 -6.45 -12.40
N ALA A 614 17.59 -7.07 -12.19
CA ALA A 614 17.72 -8.46 -11.69
C ALA A 614 17.27 -8.66 -10.22
N GLY A 615 16.81 -7.61 -9.53
CA GLY A 615 16.36 -7.65 -8.13
C GLY A 615 15.08 -6.85 -7.89
N PRO A 616 14.56 -6.83 -6.65
CA PRO A 616 13.37 -6.05 -6.31
C PRO A 616 13.60 -4.55 -6.54
N LEU A 617 12.61 -3.86 -7.11
CA LEU A 617 12.65 -2.42 -7.37
C LEU A 617 12.81 -1.63 -6.07
N LEU A 618 12.12 -2.04 -4.99
CA LEU A 618 12.30 -1.51 -3.64
C LEU A 618 12.60 -2.67 -2.69
N THR A 619 13.54 -2.44 -1.77
CA THR A 619 13.74 -3.25 -0.56
C THR A 619 13.74 -2.34 0.67
N SER A 620 13.19 -2.80 1.79
CA SER A 620 13.24 -2.09 3.07
C SER A 620 13.35 -3.07 4.22
N LYS A 621 14.21 -2.79 5.19
CA LYS A 621 14.35 -3.54 6.45
C LYS A 621 14.96 -2.65 7.53
N ASP A 622 14.44 -2.73 8.75
CA ASP A 622 14.96 -2.05 9.95
C ASP A 622 15.13 -0.51 9.79
N GLY A 623 14.34 0.11 8.91
CA GLY A 623 14.39 1.54 8.60
C GLY A 623 15.43 1.93 7.52
N VAL A 624 16.18 0.97 6.98
CA VAL A 624 17.01 1.15 5.78
C VAL A 624 16.21 0.71 4.55
N TRP A 625 16.25 1.49 3.49
CA TRP A 625 15.61 1.18 2.21
C TRP A 625 16.56 1.38 1.03
N ARG A 626 16.31 0.65 -0.06
CA ARG A 626 17.02 0.77 -1.34
C ARG A 626 16.00 0.65 -2.47
N VAL A 627 16.01 1.62 -3.39
CA VAL A 627 15.38 1.54 -4.70
C VAL A 627 16.46 1.26 -5.74
N ALA A 628 16.25 0.29 -6.64
CA ALA A 628 17.16 0.00 -7.74
C ALA A 628 16.35 -0.29 -9.01
N ALA A 629 16.58 0.49 -10.07
CA ALA A 629 15.82 0.41 -11.31
C ALA A 629 16.62 0.91 -12.51
N GLY A 630 16.33 0.38 -13.69
CA GLY A 630 16.61 1.08 -14.94
C GLY A 630 15.70 2.31 -15.05
N PHE A 631 16.13 3.35 -15.76
CA PHE A 631 15.24 4.42 -16.21
C PHE A 631 15.29 4.55 -17.73
N ASP A 632 14.16 4.93 -18.32
CA ASP A 632 14.00 5.03 -19.78
C ASP A 632 13.03 6.14 -20.18
N ARG A 633 13.32 6.78 -21.33
CA ARG A 633 12.61 7.96 -21.87
C ARG A 633 12.40 9.06 -20.82
N LEU A 634 13.38 9.27 -19.95
CA LEU A 634 13.34 10.33 -18.95
C LEU A 634 13.46 11.69 -19.65
N THR A 635 12.55 12.58 -19.31
CA THR A 635 12.47 13.97 -19.75
C THR A 635 12.49 14.86 -18.51
N ALA A 636 13.12 16.03 -18.60
CA ALA A 636 13.22 17.00 -17.51
C ALA A 636 13.53 18.40 -18.07
N GLN A 637 13.26 19.46 -17.30
CA GLN A 637 13.59 20.83 -17.67
C GLN A 637 14.29 21.55 -16.52
N ALA A 638 15.38 22.23 -16.85
CA ALA A 638 16.17 23.07 -15.94
C ALA A 638 16.14 24.51 -16.49
N PRO A 639 15.11 25.31 -16.16
CA PRO A 639 14.97 26.68 -16.68
C PRO A 639 16.16 27.57 -16.33
N PHE A 640 16.78 27.36 -15.17
CA PHE A 640 17.98 28.08 -14.71
C PHE A 640 19.23 27.87 -15.58
N LEU A 641 19.29 26.79 -16.37
CA LEU A 641 20.34 26.56 -17.38
C LEU A 641 19.90 26.99 -18.79
N GLY A 642 18.61 27.32 -18.95
CA GLY A 642 17.93 27.38 -20.24
C GLY A 642 17.90 26.03 -20.96
N MET A 643 17.89 24.89 -20.26
CA MET A 643 18.03 23.56 -20.88
C MET A 643 16.83 22.62 -20.67
N ARG A 644 16.57 21.78 -21.68
CA ARG A 644 15.64 20.65 -21.61
C ARG A 644 16.37 19.35 -21.91
N PHE A 645 16.13 18.34 -21.08
CA PHE A 645 16.61 16.98 -21.26
C PHE A 645 15.48 16.08 -21.78
N ALA A 646 15.79 15.18 -22.71
CA ALA A 646 14.84 14.18 -23.19
C ALA A 646 15.53 12.86 -23.58
N ASP A 647 14.72 11.81 -23.70
CA ASP A 647 15.14 10.45 -24.06
C ASP A 647 16.23 9.85 -23.15
N ALA A 648 16.40 10.41 -21.95
CA ALA A 648 17.43 9.95 -21.03
C ALA A 648 17.15 8.52 -20.55
N SER A 649 18.15 7.66 -20.69
CA SER A 649 18.07 6.24 -20.35
C SER A 649 19.29 5.81 -19.53
N GLY A 650 19.14 4.80 -18.69
CA GLY A 650 20.19 4.42 -17.77
C GLY A 650 19.74 3.56 -16.60
N ARG A 651 20.46 3.67 -15.48
CA ARG A 651 20.20 2.95 -14.23
C ARG A 651 20.34 3.88 -13.03
N VAL A 652 19.52 3.68 -12.01
CA VAL A 652 19.54 4.45 -10.76
C VAL A 652 19.42 3.51 -9.55
N VAL A 653 20.25 3.79 -8.55
CA VAL A 653 20.17 3.21 -7.21
C VAL A 653 20.03 4.35 -6.21
N VAL A 654 18.94 4.33 -5.44
CA VAL A 654 18.70 5.27 -4.34
C VAL A 654 18.74 4.48 -3.04
N ASP A 655 19.64 4.86 -2.14
CA ASP A 655 19.85 4.26 -0.83
C ASP A 655 19.33 5.24 0.23
N GLY A 656 18.56 4.78 1.23
CA GLY A 656 18.06 5.64 2.31
C GLY A 656 18.16 4.99 3.67
N ALA A 657 18.62 5.76 4.66
CA ALA A 657 18.78 5.33 6.05
C ALA A 657 18.59 6.52 7.00
N ARG A 658 18.78 6.31 8.32
CA ARG A 658 18.76 7.40 9.31
C ARG A 658 19.81 8.50 9.08
N ALA A 659 20.84 8.22 8.29
CA ALA A 659 21.88 9.18 7.94
C ALA A 659 21.51 10.06 6.73
N GLY A 660 20.33 9.86 6.13
CA GLY A 660 19.86 10.59 4.94
C GLY A 660 19.68 9.69 3.71
N VAL A 661 19.61 10.34 2.55
CA VAL A 661 19.44 9.71 1.23
C VAL A 661 20.73 9.83 0.43
N GLY A 662 21.12 8.75 -0.24
CA GLY A 662 22.16 8.72 -1.26
C GLY A 662 21.61 8.23 -2.59
N LEU A 663 22.17 8.71 -3.69
CA LEU A 663 21.77 8.34 -5.05
C LEU A 663 23.01 8.02 -5.88
N ARG A 664 22.92 7.06 -6.79
CA ARG A 664 23.88 6.85 -7.88
C ARG A 664 23.10 6.55 -9.14
N ALA A 665 23.28 7.34 -10.20
CA ALA A 665 22.70 7.08 -11.50
C ALA A 665 23.77 7.09 -12.59
N SER A 666 23.68 6.13 -13.51
CA SER A 666 24.46 6.11 -14.76
C SER A 666 23.53 6.43 -15.91
N VAL A 667 23.76 7.54 -16.62
CA VAL A 667 23.08 7.92 -17.86
C VAL A 667 23.83 7.28 -19.02
N ALA A 668 23.17 6.37 -19.74
CA ALA A 668 23.75 5.68 -20.89
C ALA A 668 23.66 6.54 -22.16
N ASP A 669 22.53 7.20 -22.36
CA ASP A 669 22.30 8.25 -23.37
C ASP A 669 21.24 9.23 -22.84
N ALA A 670 21.33 10.48 -23.27
CA ALA A 670 20.35 11.54 -23.02
C ALA A 670 20.54 12.64 -24.07
N ARG A 671 19.46 13.27 -24.52
CA ARG A 671 19.51 14.42 -25.43
C ARG A 671 19.29 15.73 -24.67
N ILE A 672 20.23 16.66 -24.82
CA ILE A 672 20.20 18.01 -24.28
C ILE A 672 19.77 18.97 -25.40
N PHE A 673 18.78 19.80 -25.11
CA PHE A 673 18.28 20.85 -26.00
C PHE A 673 18.40 22.19 -25.28
N ASP A 674 18.76 23.23 -26.02
CA ASP A 674 18.57 24.59 -25.54
C ASP A 674 17.07 24.93 -25.51
N THR A 675 16.73 25.96 -24.73
CA THR A 675 15.40 26.58 -24.68
C THR A 675 15.46 28.10 -24.76
N ALA A 676 16.67 28.66 -24.85
CA ALA A 676 16.88 30.07 -25.22
C ALA A 676 16.33 30.38 -26.62
N LYS A 677 16.14 31.67 -26.91
CA LYS A 677 15.74 32.16 -28.24
C LYS A 677 16.59 33.39 -28.59
N PRO A 678 17.38 33.37 -29.67
CA PRO A 678 17.71 32.18 -30.49
C PRO A 678 18.39 31.05 -29.68
N GLU A 679 18.38 29.83 -30.21
CA GLU A 679 19.06 28.68 -29.59
C GLU A 679 20.58 28.86 -29.67
N ARG A 680 21.32 28.60 -28.59
CA ARG A 680 22.78 28.80 -28.51
C ARG A 680 23.56 27.62 -29.08
N PHE A 681 23.00 26.42 -29.05
CA PHE A 681 23.65 25.18 -29.50
C PHE A 681 22.65 24.20 -30.12
N GLU A 682 23.10 23.48 -31.14
CA GLU A 682 22.39 22.35 -31.74
C GLU A 682 22.29 21.19 -30.73
N PRO A 683 21.24 20.35 -30.75
CA PRO A 683 21.02 19.32 -29.73
C PRO A 683 22.22 18.39 -29.52
N LEU A 684 22.56 18.12 -28.25
CA LEU A 684 23.72 17.33 -27.86
C LEU A 684 23.30 15.98 -27.27
N SER A 685 24.12 14.94 -27.44
CA SER A 685 24.02 13.69 -26.68
C SER A 685 24.97 13.75 -25.48
N ALA A 686 24.52 13.22 -24.34
CA ALA A 686 25.28 13.14 -23.10
C ALA A 686 25.21 11.75 -22.48
N SER A 687 26.35 11.23 -22.04
CA SER A 687 26.44 9.97 -21.27
C SER A 687 27.40 10.13 -20.10
N GLY A 688 27.14 9.49 -18.97
CA GLY A 688 27.89 9.79 -17.74
C GLY A 688 27.31 9.22 -16.47
N GLN A 689 27.72 9.79 -15.34
CA GLN A 689 27.26 9.38 -14.01
C GLN A 689 27.01 10.59 -13.11
N VAL A 690 26.06 10.44 -12.20
CA VAL A 690 25.77 11.39 -11.13
C VAL A 690 25.55 10.63 -9.82
N ALA A 691 26.00 11.21 -8.72
CA ALA A 691 25.84 10.68 -7.37
C ALA A 691 25.43 11.78 -6.39
N LEU A 692 24.66 11.38 -5.37
CA LEU A 692 24.38 12.14 -4.16
C LEU A 692 24.91 11.32 -2.98
N ALA A 693 25.76 11.92 -2.16
CA ALA A 693 26.19 11.37 -0.88
C ALA A 693 26.42 12.52 0.09
N ASP A 694 26.00 12.36 1.36
CA ASP A 694 26.19 13.37 2.40
C ASP A 694 25.69 14.77 1.99
N GLU A 695 24.49 14.83 1.39
CA GLU A 695 23.86 16.04 0.80
C GLU A 695 24.64 16.71 -0.35
N ARG A 696 25.75 16.10 -0.79
CA ARG A 696 26.59 16.59 -1.89
C ARG A 696 26.32 15.83 -3.18
N TRP A 697 25.89 16.57 -4.20
CA TRP A 697 25.79 16.11 -5.57
C TRP A 697 27.14 16.23 -6.29
N SER A 698 27.51 15.19 -7.05
CA SER A 698 28.63 15.20 -7.98
C SER A 698 28.28 14.45 -9.26
N GLY A 699 28.68 14.95 -10.41
CA GLY A 699 28.41 14.28 -11.69
C GLY A 699 29.42 14.65 -12.78
N ALA A 700 29.55 13.77 -13.76
CA ALA A 700 30.38 13.97 -14.95
C ALA A 700 29.71 13.31 -16.16
N PHE A 701 29.59 14.07 -17.25
CA PHE A 701 28.92 13.67 -18.48
C PHE A 701 29.78 14.02 -19.69
N ASP A 702 30.09 13.04 -20.53
CA ASP A 702 30.76 13.24 -21.80
C ASP A 702 29.74 13.68 -22.85
N LEU A 703 30.05 14.77 -23.55
CA LEU A 703 29.18 15.43 -24.53
C LEU A 703 29.59 15.06 -25.96
N LYS A 704 28.59 14.80 -26.81
CA LYS A 704 28.73 14.52 -28.25
C LYS A 704 27.74 15.36 -29.05
N GLY A 705 28.07 15.63 -30.31
CA GLY A 705 27.11 16.22 -31.24
C GLY A 705 25.95 15.27 -31.54
N THR A 706 24.93 15.76 -32.24
CA THR A 706 23.87 14.93 -32.83
C THR A 706 23.70 15.25 -34.32
N GLY A 707 22.80 14.54 -35.01
CA GLY A 707 22.58 14.74 -36.44
C GLY A 707 23.89 14.59 -37.24
N PRO A 708 24.25 15.56 -38.10
CA PRO A 708 25.54 15.57 -38.80
C PRO A 708 26.77 15.48 -37.87
N ALA A 709 26.68 16.04 -36.64
CA ALA A 709 27.78 16.04 -35.67
C ALA A 709 27.86 14.77 -34.80
N ALA A 710 27.02 13.76 -35.02
CA ALA A 710 26.91 12.58 -34.15
C ALA A 710 28.21 11.73 -34.01
N ALA A 711 29.15 11.86 -34.95
CA ALA A 711 30.44 11.16 -34.90
C ALA A 711 31.45 11.80 -33.92
N TYR A 712 31.21 13.04 -33.46
CA TYR A 712 32.23 13.85 -32.77
C TYR A 712 31.94 13.98 -31.27
N ALA A 713 32.97 13.69 -30.46
CA ALA A 713 33.00 14.06 -29.05
C ALA A 713 33.41 15.52 -28.92
N LEU A 714 32.71 16.28 -28.09
CA LEU A 714 32.87 17.74 -27.99
C LEU A 714 33.56 18.16 -26.70
N GLY A 715 33.25 17.51 -25.59
CA GLY A 715 33.77 17.89 -24.28
C GLY A 715 33.14 17.12 -23.14
N ARG A 716 33.24 17.67 -21.93
CA ARG A 716 32.70 17.11 -20.69
C ARG A 716 32.01 18.18 -19.86
N LEU A 717 30.84 17.85 -19.34
CA LEU A 717 30.11 18.62 -18.33
C LEU A 717 30.35 17.98 -16.96
N THR A 718 30.65 18.77 -15.95
CA THR A 718 30.79 18.34 -14.56
C THR A 718 29.84 19.12 -13.66
N LEU A 719 29.18 18.43 -12.73
CA LEU A 719 28.24 18.97 -11.76
C LEU A 719 28.85 18.82 -10.36
N ALA A 720 28.79 19.87 -9.55
CA ALA A 720 29.10 19.79 -8.12
C ALA A 720 28.17 20.71 -7.34
N HIS A 721 27.44 20.19 -6.35
CA HIS A 721 26.56 21.00 -5.51
C HIS A 721 26.54 20.45 -4.08
N ASP A 722 26.57 21.34 -3.09
CA ASP A 722 26.58 21.02 -1.67
C ASP A 722 25.29 21.56 -1.03
N GLY A 723 24.35 20.65 -0.76
CA GLY A 723 23.00 20.99 -0.28
C GLY A 723 22.99 21.65 1.11
N ARG A 724 24.03 21.45 1.93
CA ARG A 724 24.12 22.01 3.29
C ARG A 724 24.28 23.53 3.30
N VAL A 725 24.96 24.04 2.28
CA VAL A 725 25.19 25.49 2.06
C VAL A 725 24.36 26.02 0.89
N GLY A 726 23.63 25.15 0.18
CA GLY A 726 22.84 25.50 -1.00
C GLY A 726 23.68 26.07 -2.17
N ALA A 727 24.97 25.74 -2.22
CA ALA A 727 25.90 26.29 -3.21
C ALA A 727 26.39 25.22 -4.18
N GLY A 728 26.56 25.56 -5.46
CA GLY A 728 26.97 24.61 -6.47
C GLY A 728 27.29 25.24 -7.81
N GLY A 729 27.62 24.39 -8.77
CA GLY A 729 27.88 24.80 -10.14
C GLY A 729 27.93 23.66 -11.14
N VAL A 730 27.85 24.03 -12.41
CA VAL A 730 28.15 23.19 -13.57
C VAL A 730 29.33 23.80 -14.31
N ALA A 731 30.38 23.02 -14.56
CA ALA A 731 31.49 23.41 -15.44
C ALA A 731 31.49 22.57 -16.72
N VAL A 732 31.67 23.22 -17.87
CA VAL A 732 31.71 22.64 -19.21
C VAL A 732 33.10 22.86 -19.79
N SER A 733 33.81 21.78 -20.11
CA SER A 733 35.16 21.81 -20.69
C SER A 733 35.16 21.12 -22.05
N ALA A 734 35.46 21.87 -23.10
CA ALA A 734 35.56 21.43 -24.49
C ALA A 734 36.90 21.94 -25.05
N PRO A 735 38.05 21.37 -24.64
CA PRO A 735 39.36 22.01 -24.77
C PRO A 735 39.93 22.03 -26.20
N ASN A 736 39.44 21.17 -27.10
CA ASN A 736 39.90 21.10 -28.48
C ASN A 736 38.80 20.50 -29.39
N VAL A 737 37.88 21.35 -29.84
CA VAL A 737 36.92 21.03 -30.90
C VAL A 737 37.58 21.41 -32.23
N ALA A 738 37.94 20.39 -33.02
CA ALA A 738 38.62 20.58 -34.30
C ALA A 738 37.62 20.57 -35.47
N PHE A 739 37.83 21.49 -36.42
CA PHE A 739 37.04 21.64 -37.64
C PHE A 739 37.89 21.35 -38.88
N ALA A 740 37.29 20.77 -39.91
CA ALA A 740 37.92 20.45 -41.19
C ALA A 740 36.88 20.39 -42.31
N GLU A 741 37.28 20.65 -43.57
CA GLU A 741 36.38 20.78 -44.74
C GLU A 741 35.34 19.65 -44.91
N HIS A 742 35.71 18.40 -44.66
CA HIS A 742 34.81 17.23 -44.71
C HIS A 742 34.55 16.62 -43.32
N GLY A 743 34.79 17.39 -42.27
CA GLY A 743 34.70 16.98 -40.88
C GLY A 743 33.55 17.68 -40.13
N LEU A 744 33.79 17.94 -38.84
CA LEU A 744 32.92 18.80 -38.05
C LEU A 744 33.01 20.25 -38.55
N GLN A 745 31.89 20.97 -38.52
CA GLN A 745 31.78 22.39 -38.87
C GLN A 745 31.04 23.15 -37.76
N PRO A 746 31.34 24.44 -37.50
CA PRO A 746 30.72 25.22 -36.42
C PRO A 746 29.19 25.30 -36.50
N ALA A 747 28.64 25.44 -37.72
CA ALA A 747 27.20 25.47 -37.96
C ALA A 747 26.47 24.16 -37.59
N MET A 748 27.20 23.05 -37.39
CA MET A 748 26.64 21.79 -36.86
C MET A 748 26.56 21.76 -35.32
N LEU A 749 27.07 22.79 -34.65
CA LEU A 749 27.14 22.89 -33.19
C LEU A 749 26.36 24.07 -32.62
N SER A 750 26.21 25.16 -33.39
CA SER A 750 25.46 26.35 -32.99
C SER A 750 24.83 27.01 -34.21
N PRO A 751 23.53 27.35 -34.18
CA PRO A 751 22.92 28.12 -35.26
C PRO A 751 23.39 29.59 -35.24
N LEU A 752 23.87 30.11 -34.10
CA LEU A 752 24.32 31.50 -33.96
C LEU A 752 25.54 31.86 -34.82
N VAL A 753 26.27 30.87 -35.33
CA VAL A 753 27.47 31.09 -36.16
C VAL A 753 27.21 30.84 -37.65
N ALA A 754 26.06 30.30 -38.04
CA ALA A 754 25.81 29.85 -39.41
C ALA A 754 25.87 30.98 -40.45
N ASP A 755 25.35 32.16 -40.11
CA ASP A 755 25.31 33.32 -41.00
C ASP A 755 26.64 34.11 -41.03
N PHE A 756 27.50 33.95 -40.02
CA PHE A 756 28.75 34.70 -39.85
C PHE A 756 30.01 33.90 -40.21
N ILE A 757 29.96 32.57 -40.07
CA ILE A 757 31.08 31.64 -40.28
C ILE A 757 30.64 30.56 -41.28
N GLN A 758 30.89 30.83 -42.56
CA GLN A 758 30.54 29.94 -43.66
C GLN A 758 31.61 28.86 -43.89
N SER A 759 31.15 27.68 -44.29
CA SER A 759 31.98 26.53 -44.63
C SER A 759 32.73 26.71 -45.96
N PRO A 760 33.90 26.09 -46.15
CA PRO A 760 34.57 25.20 -45.20
C PRO A 760 35.32 25.96 -44.10
N VAL A 761 35.21 25.44 -42.88
CA VAL A 761 35.95 25.90 -41.70
C VAL A 761 37.03 24.89 -41.35
N GLU A 762 38.25 25.37 -41.12
CA GLU A 762 39.39 24.56 -40.68
C GLU A 762 40.06 25.18 -39.44
N GLY A 763 40.57 24.34 -38.54
CA GLY A 763 41.27 24.79 -37.34
C GLY A 763 40.68 24.21 -36.07
N SER A 764 40.73 24.96 -34.96
CA SER A 764 40.19 24.50 -33.68
C SER A 764 39.68 25.63 -32.78
N VAL A 765 38.77 25.28 -31.88
CA VAL A 765 38.33 26.12 -30.76
C VAL A 765 38.38 25.34 -29.45
N GLY A 766 38.76 26.01 -28.38
CA GLY A 766 38.60 25.53 -27.01
C GLY A 766 37.55 26.36 -26.29
N PHE A 767 36.66 25.73 -25.52
CA PHE A 767 35.67 26.41 -24.70
C PHE A 767 35.69 25.87 -23.26
N GLU A 768 35.76 26.78 -22.30
CA GLU A 768 35.55 26.52 -20.87
C GLU A 768 34.38 27.39 -20.40
N GLY A 769 33.34 26.79 -19.84
CA GLY A 769 32.15 27.48 -19.34
C GLY A 769 31.82 27.08 -17.92
N ARG A 770 31.18 27.96 -17.16
CA ARG A 770 30.72 27.68 -15.80
C ARG A 770 29.40 28.39 -15.49
N PHE A 771 28.56 27.69 -14.72
CA PHE A 771 27.38 28.22 -14.05
C PHE A 771 27.58 28.00 -12.56
N ASP A 772 27.37 29.02 -11.74
CA ASP A 772 27.55 28.97 -10.29
C ASP A 772 26.32 29.57 -9.60
N TRP A 773 25.80 28.87 -8.60
CA TRP A 773 24.62 29.28 -7.84
C TRP A 773 24.86 29.16 -6.33
N THR A 774 24.13 29.97 -5.58
CA THR A 774 24.05 29.89 -4.11
C THR A 774 22.60 30.02 -3.68
N LYS A 775 22.30 29.76 -2.41
CA LYS A 775 20.92 29.77 -1.90
C LYS A 775 20.24 31.15 -1.96
N ASP A 776 21.02 32.20 -1.74
CA ASP A 776 20.51 33.55 -1.43
C ASP A 776 20.91 34.60 -2.49
N ALA A 777 21.40 34.18 -3.66
CA ALA A 777 21.82 35.07 -4.73
C ALA A 777 21.65 34.44 -6.12
N GLU A 778 21.23 35.27 -7.08
CA GLU A 778 20.91 34.89 -8.46
C GLU A 778 22.04 34.04 -9.12
N PRO A 779 21.70 32.98 -9.88
CA PRO A 779 22.68 32.17 -10.59
C PRO A 779 23.55 33.01 -11.54
N THR A 780 24.85 32.87 -11.41
CA THR A 780 25.84 33.51 -12.29
C THR A 780 26.37 32.53 -13.31
N SER A 781 26.86 33.04 -14.44
CA SER A 781 27.52 32.22 -15.45
C SER A 781 28.68 32.98 -16.08
N SER A 782 29.69 32.26 -16.56
CA SER A 782 30.84 32.85 -17.27
C SER A 782 31.48 31.81 -18.17
N GLY A 783 32.34 32.24 -19.08
CA GLY A 783 33.05 31.33 -19.96
C GLY A 783 34.23 31.96 -20.68
N ARG A 784 34.95 31.14 -21.43
CA ARG A 784 36.14 31.50 -22.18
C ARG A 784 36.21 30.67 -23.44
N LEU A 785 36.10 31.30 -24.60
CA LEU A 785 36.34 30.67 -25.90
C LEU A 785 37.68 31.15 -26.43
N SER A 786 38.58 30.23 -26.73
CA SER A 786 39.90 30.51 -27.30
C SER A 786 40.07 29.82 -28.64
N THR A 787 40.65 30.51 -29.62
CA THR A 787 41.11 29.86 -30.87
C THR A 787 42.59 30.16 -31.13
N PRO A 788 43.43 29.13 -31.41
CA PRO A 788 44.82 29.30 -31.80
C PRO A 788 44.99 29.58 -33.31
N GLY A 789 43.92 29.52 -34.09
CA GLY A 789 43.91 29.57 -35.54
C GLY A 789 42.63 28.94 -36.08
N LEU A 790 41.79 29.78 -36.70
CA LEU A 790 40.58 29.37 -37.42
C LEU A 790 40.56 30.01 -38.81
N ASP A 791 40.34 29.19 -39.82
CA ASP A 791 40.18 29.55 -41.22
C ASP A 791 38.72 29.34 -41.62
N PHE A 792 38.08 30.33 -42.25
CA PHE A 792 36.67 30.26 -42.65
C PHE A 792 36.32 31.32 -43.70
N VAL A 793 35.11 31.28 -44.26
CA VAL A 793 34.58 32.36 -45.10
C VAL A 793 33.58 33.20 -44.29
N SER A 794 33.81 34.51 -44.21
CA SER A 794 32.88 35.46 -43.60
C SER A 794 32.08 36.20 -44.68
N PRO A 795 30.96 36.87 -44.36
CA PRO A 795 30.25 37.75 -45.29
C PRO A 795 31.13 38.86 -45.90
N ALA A 796 32.23 39.23 -45.25
CA ALA A 796 33.18 40.22 -45.76
C ALA A 796 34.30 39.62 -46.63
N GLY A 797 34.51 38.30 -46.61
CA GLY A 797 35.62 37.63 -47.30
C GLY A 797 36.21 36.45 -46.53
N ALA A 798 37.16 35.74 -47.16
CA ALA A 798 37.86 34.61 -46.54
C ALA A 798 38.82 35.09 -45.44
N VAL A 799 38.73 34.49 -44.25
CA VAL A 799 39.57 34.78 -43.09
C VAL A 799 40.57 33.64 -42.90
N LYS A 800 41.84 33.99 -42.67
CA LYS A 800 42.92 33.03 -42.38
C LYS A 800 43.58 33.32 -41.03
N GLY A 801 43.79 32.27 -40.25
CA GLY A 801 44.54 32.30 -38.99
C GLY A 801 43.90 33.14 -37.89
N LEU A 802 42.56 33.19 -37.78
CA LEU A 802 41.88 33.92 -36.70
C LEU A 802 42.35 33.38 -35.33
N LYS A 803 42.82 34.27 -34.47
CA LYS A 803 43.38 34.00 -33.15
C LYS A 803 42.75 34.94 -32.14
N GLY A 804 42.52 34.43 -30.93
CA GLY A 804 42.11 35.27 -29.82
C GLY A 804 41.43 34.52 -28.70
N ASP A 805 40.96 35.30 -27.74
CA ASP A 805 40.35 34.83 -26.50
C ASP A 805 39.14 35.70 -26.15
N ILE A 806 38.00 35.06 -25.94
CA ILE A 806 36.70 35.70 -25.74
C ILE A 806 36.20 35.30 -24.35
N ALA A 807 36.23 36.24 -23.40
CA ALA A 807 35.73 36.06 -22.05
C ALA A 807 34.24 36.43 -21.97
N PHE A 808 33.40 35.44 -21.64
CA PHE A 808 31.98 35.60 -21.38
C PHE A 808 31.74 35.94 -19.91
N THR A 809 31.04 37.03 -19.65
CA THR A 809 30.57 37.47 -18.32
C THR A 809 29.17 36.96 -18.00
N SER A 810 28.45 36.43 -19.01
CA SER A 810 27.24 35.63 -18.85
C SER A 810 27.03 34.69 -20.05
N LEU A 811 26.44 33.52 -19.82
CA LEU A 811 26.03 32.53 -20.81
C LEU A 811 24.49 32.45 -20.98
N THR A 812 23.74 33.14 -20.09
CA THR A 812 22.28 33.29 -20.08
C THR A 812 21.92 34.62 -19.41
N PRO A 813 21.68 35.71 -20.17
CA PRO A 813 21.88 35.87 -21.61
C PRO A 813 23.37 35.85 -21.99
N LEU A 814 23.68 35.69 -23.28
CA LEU A 814 25.07 35.66 -23.76
C LEU A 814 25.68 37.07 -23.74
N VAL A 815 26.71 37.29 -22.92
CA VAL A 815 27.38 38.60 -22.75
C VAL A 815 28.89 38.39 -22.58
N THR A 816 29.73 39.23 -23.21
CA THR A 816 31.19 39.23 -22.99
C THR A 816 31.66 40.35 -22.07
N ALA A 817 32.90 40.25 -21.59
CA ALA A 817 33.61 41.42 -21.11
C ALA A 817 33.79 42.45 -22.26
N PRO A 818 33.88 43.76 -21.96
CA PRO A 818 34.08 44.78 -22.99
C PRO A 818 35.49 44.72 -23.60
N ASN A 819 35.68 45.29 -24.79
CA ASN A 819 36.99 45.41 -25.47
C ASN A 819 37.75 44.06 -25.63
N GLN A 820 37.06 42.98 -25.98
CA GLN A 820 37.71 41.72 -26.38
C GLN A 820 38.47 41.93 -27.70
N ARG A 821 39.60 41.25 -27.89
CA ARG A 821 40.47 41.43 -29.06
C ARG A 821 40.65 40.14 -29.85
N LEU A 822 40.37 40.19 -31.14
CA LEU A 822 40.64 39.13 -32.11
C LEU A 822 41.61 39.63 -33.17
N THR A 823 42.54 38.78 -33.61
CA THR A 823 43.46 39.08 -34.71
C THR A 823 43.41 38.00 -35.77
N ALA A 824 43.55 38.34 -37.05
CA ALA A 824 43.69 37.37 -38.13
C ALA A 824 44.96 37.64 -38.96
N ASP A 825 45.54 36.58 -39.53
CA ASP A 825 46.76 36.68 -40.34
C ASP A 825 46.44 37.40 -41.66
N SER A 826 45.34 37.03 -42.33
CA SER A 826 44.77 37.79 -43.45
C SER A 826 43.24 37.69 -43.58
N LEU A 827 42.66 38.64 -44.31
CA LEU A 827 41.26 38.72 -44.73
C LEU A 827 41.21 39.06 -46.24
N SER A 828 40.56 38.25 -47.06
CA SER A 828 40.40 38.50 -48.50
C SER A 828 39.07 39.20 -48.80
N ALA A 829 39.02 40.51 -48.55
CA ALA A 829 37.82 41.36 -48.71
C ALA A 829 37.92 42.23 -49.97
N GLY A 830 37.93 41.58 -51.15
CA GLY A 830 38.14 42.24 -52.45
C GLY A 830 39.60 42.58 -52.76
N ALA A 831 40.40 42.90 -51.75
CA ALA A 831 41.86 42.95 -51.77
C ALA A 831 42.42 42.10 -50.60
N GLU A 832 43.71 41.73 -50.64
CA GLU A 832 44.33 41.02 -49.52
C GLU A 832 44.67 41.98 -48.38
N VAL A 833 43.92 41.86 -47.29
CA VAL A 833 44.09 42.63 -46.07
C VAL A 833 44.94 41.83 -45.09
N THR A 834 45.97 42.45 -44.51
CA THR A 834 46.86 41.81 -43.52
C THR A 834 46.79 42.51 -42.16
N ALA A 835 47.12 41.74 -41.10
CA ALA A 835 47.11 42.20 -39.71
C ALA A 835 45.75 42.83 -39.28
N LEU A 836 44.67 42.07 -39.48
CA LEU A 836 43.35 42.43 -38.96
C LEU A 836 43.40 42.46 -37.43
N ASP A 837 42.93 43.56 -36.85
CA ASP A 837 42.81 43.77 -35.41
C ASP A 837 41.40 44.27 -35.08
N LEU A 838 40.61 43.43 -34.41
CA LEU A 838 39.21 43.67 -34.09
C LEU A 838 39.04 43.76 -32.58
N THR A 839 38.59 44.91 -32.09
CA THR A 839 38.06 45.10 -30.74
C THR A 839 36.54 45.06 -30.74
N PHE A 840 35.96 44.19 -29.91
CA PHE A 840 34.51 43.96 -29.87
C PHE A 840 34.03 43.55 -28.48
N SER A 841 32.72 43.55 -28.30
CA SER A 841 32.02 42.92 -27.18
C SER A 841 30.66 42.38 -27.63
N ILE A 842 30.02 41.57 -26.80
CA ILE A 842 28.66 41.05 -27.03
C ILE A 842 27.81 41.45 -25.84
N ASP A 843 26.67 42.08 -26.10
CA ASP A 843 25.66 42.42 -25.10
C ASP A 843 24.27 41.88 -25.49
N GLN A 844 23.21 42.36 -24.83
CA GLN A 844 21.83 41.94 -25.12
C GLN A 844 21.28 42.46 -26.46
N ALA A 845 21.88 43.51 -27.04
CA ALA A 845 21.48 44.08 -28.33
C ALA A 845 22.25 43.42 -29.49
N GLY A 846 23.52 43.06 -29.29
CA GLY A 846 24.24 42.20 -30.22
C GLY A 846 25.76 42.22 -30.07
N VAL A 847 26.45 42.00 -31.18
CA VAL A 847 27.91 42.14 -31.30
C VAL A 847 28.24 43.62 -31.50
N VAL A 848 28.72 44.27 -30.44
CA VAL A 848 29.24 45.64 -30.48
C VAL A 848 30.68 45.59 -30.98
N ILE A 849 30.93 46.13 -32.16
CA ILE A 849 32.29 46.36 -32.66
C ILE A 849 32.75 47.70 -32.07
N ASP A 850 33.65 47.66 -31.08
CA ASP A 850 34.25 48.85 -30.45
C ASP A 850 35.26 49.54 -31.40
N GLY A 851 35.81 48.77 -32.34
CA GLY A 851 36.62 49.27 -33.44
C GLY A 851 37.28 48.13 -34.20
N ALA A 852 37.39 48.26 -35.52
CA ALA A 852 38.20 47.37 -36.35
C ALA A 852 39.27 48.17 -37.06
N ARG A 853 40.50 47.65 -37.15
CA ARG A 853 41.60 48.26 -37.90
C ARG A 853 42.31 47.21 -38.75
N PHE A 854 42.67 47.58 -39.97
CA PHE A 854 43.45 46.73 -40.86
C PHE A 854 44.28 47.53 -41.88
N VAL A 855 45.26 46.86 -42.51
CA VAL A 855 46.14 47.47 -43.50
C VAL A 855 45.72 47.06 -44.90
N ALA A 856 45.52 48.03 -45.78
CA ALA A 856 45.16 47.85 -47.19
C ALA A 856 45.76 48.97 -48.04
N GLY A 857 46.31 48.66 -49.22
CA GLY A 857 46.94 49.63 -50.13
C GLY A 857 47.94 50.57 -49.45
N GLY A 858 48.85 50.02 -48.62
CA GLY A 858 49.84 50.79 -47.86
C GLY A 858 49.29 51.74 -46.76
N GLY A 859 47.97 51.87 -46.63
CA GLY A 859 47.29 52.73 -45.66
C GLY A 859 46.59 51.97 -44.53
N THR A 860 45.83 52.70 -43.73
CA THR A 860 44.94 52.12 -42.70
C THR A 860 43.49 52.26 -43.13
N VAL A 861 42.74 51.17 -43.02
CA VAL A 861 41.26 51.22 -42.99
C VAL A 861 40.82 50.92 -41.57
N SER A 862 39.77 51.61 -41.13
CA SER A 862 39.16 51.39 -39.83
C SER A 862 37.64 51.49 -39.89
N VAL A 863 36.95 50.93 -38.91
CA VAL A 863 35.49 51.00 -38.79
C VAL A 863 35.14 51.66 -37.46
N GLU A 864 34.24 52.65 -37.50
CA GLU A 864 33.73 53.31 -36.30
C GLU A 864 32.81 52.40 -35.49
N PRO A 865 32.62 52.67 -34.18
CA PRO A 865 31.80 51.82 -33.31
C PRO A 865 30.40 51.58 -33.86
N LEU A 866 30.02 50.31 -33.99
CA LEU A 866 28.71 49.90 -34.49
C LEU A 866 28.22 48.62 -33.80
N THR A 867 26.91 48.40 -33.78
CA THR A 867 26.29 47.18 -33.23
C THR A 867 25.71 46.33 -34.36
N VAL A 868 26.15 45.08 -34.46
CA VAL A 868 25.57 44.05 -35.33
C VAL A 868 24.60 43.21 -34.49
N PRO A 869 23.30 43.15 -34.82
CA PRO A 869 22.34 42.35 -34.07
C PRO A 869 22.65 40.84 -34.18
N LEU A 870 22.36 40.07 -33.13
CA LEU A 870 22.46 38.60 -33.14
C LEU A 870 21.38 37.94 -34.02
N ASP A 871 20.32 38.68 -34.33
CA ASP A 871 19.30 38.30 -35.31
C ASP A 871 19.73 38.82 -36.68
N ALA A 872 20.23 37.91 -37.53
CA ALA A 872 20.73 38.23 -38.87
C ALA A 872 19.64 38.76 -39.84
N THR A 873 18.37 38.79 -39.44
CA THR A 873 17.29 39.42 -40.22
C THR A 873 17.17 40.93 -40.00
N GLN A 874 17.91 41.50 -39.06
CA GLN A 874 17.85 42.93 -38.73
C GLN A 874 18.97 43.72 -39.43
N PRO A 875 18.66 44.87 -40.07
CA PRO A 875 19.67 45.71 -40.71
C PRO A 875 20.52 46.47 -39.68
N TYR A 876 21.77 46.75 -40.03
CA TYR A 876 22.70 47.54 -39.21
C TYR A 876 23.42 48.61 -40.06
N SER A 877 24.03 49.59 -39.40
CA SER A 877 24.73 50.69 -40.07
C SER A 877 26.04 51.05 -39.38
N GLY A 878 27.02 51.53 -40.14
CA GLY A 878 28.31 51.95 -39.61
C GLY A 878 29.04 52.93 -40.54
N VAL A 879 30.28 53.27 -40.20
CA VAL A 879 31.13 54.14 -41.02
C VAL A 879 32.50 53.50 -41.19
N ILE A 880 32.91 53.28 -42.44
CA ILE A 880 34.28 52.88 -42.79
C ILE A 880 35.10 54.15 -42.99
N VAL A 881 36.26 54.23 -42.35
CA VAL A 881 37.20 55.37 -42.43
C VAL A 881 38.49 54.90 -43.08
N LEU A 882 38.87 55.55 -44.18
CA LEU A 882 40.11 55.31 -44.90
C LEU A 882 41.12 56.40 -44.52
N ASP A 883 42.34 56.00 -44.16
CA ASP A 883 43.46 56.88 -43.85
C ASP A 883 44.69 56.48 -44.69
N ARG A 884 45.13 57.41 -45.55
CA ARG A 884 46.24 57.29 -46.51
C ARG A 884 46.27 55.97 -47.32
N VAL A 885 45.12 55.53 -47.85
CA VAL A 885 45.00 54.30 -48.64
C VAL A 885 45.30 54.57 -50.12
N GLN A 886 46.25 53.84 -50.71
CA GLN A 886 46.56 53.88 -52.14
C GLN A 886 45.48 53.12 -52.93
N LEU A 887 44.69 53.84 -53.73
CA LEU A 887 43.65 53.22 -54.57
C LEU A 887 44.24 52.39 -55.72
N GLY A 888 45.43 52.73 -56.20
CA GLY A 888 46.08 51.98 -57.29
C GLY A 888 46.34 50.52 -56.94
N ASP A 889 46.79 50.27 -55.71
CA ASP A 889 47.07 48.92 -55.20
C ASP A 889 45.77 48.10 -55.10
N LEU A 890 44.67 48.73 -54.67
CA LEU A 890 43.34 48.08 -54.57
C LEU A 890 42.72 47.78 -55.95
N ILE A 891 43.00 48.61 -56.96
CA ILE A 891 42.49 48.43 -58.33
C ILE A 891 43.33 47.40 -59.09
N ALA A 892 44.65 47.35 -58.87
CA ALA A 892 45.54 46.37 -59.49
C ALA A 892 45.11 44.91 -59.18
N ASP A 893 44.75 44.62 -57.93
CA ASP A 893 44.26 43.29 -57.52
C ASP A 893 42.91 42.89 -58.16
N SER A 894 42.14 43.87 -58.66
CA SER A 894 40.80 43.67 -59.25
C SER A 894 40.80 43.33 -60.76
N GLY A 895 41.98 43.26 -61.40
CA GLY A 895 42.11 42.83 -62.81
C GLY A 895 41.88 43.94 -63.85
N PHE A 896 42.02 45.20 -63.47
CA PHE A 896 41.95 46.38 -64.34
C PHE A 896 43.32 47.04 -64.60
N ASP A 897 44.41 46.38 -64.21
CA ASP A 897 45.80 46.85 -64.28
C ASP A 897 46.25 47.25 -65.70
N ASP A 898 45.66 46.61 -66.72
CA ASP A 898 45.94 46.87 -68.13
C ASP A 898 45.18 48.08 -68.71
N LYS A 899 44.19 48.64 -68.01
CA LYS A 899 43.19 49.58 -68.58
C LYS A 899 43.06 50.93 -67.87
N VAL A 900 43.20 50.95 -66.54
CA VAL A 900 43.09 52.18 -65.75
C VAL A 900 44.24 52.25 -64.75
N LEU A 901 45.08 53.28 -64.88
CA LEU A 901 46.18 53.58 -63.96
C LEU A 901 45.76 54.75 -63.07
N LEU A 902 45.45 54.46 -61.80
CA LEU A 902 45.12 55.45 -60.78
C LEU A 902 46.16 55.38 -59.64
N ASP A 903 47.11 56.32 -59.63
CA ASP A 903 47.98 56.58 -58.48
C ASP A 903 47.35 57.69 -57.63
N ALA A 904 46.63 57.29 -56.59
CA ALA A 904 45.84 58.16 -55.73
C ALA A 904 45.78 57.63 -54.28
N VAL A 905 46.56 58.24 -53.40
CA VAL A 905 46.45 58.01 -51.96
C VAL A 905 45.31 58.88 -51.41
N VAL A 906 44.24 58.23 -50.96
CA VAL A 906 43.02 58.89 -50.48
C VAL A 906 42.78 58.70 -48.99
N SER A 907 41.92 59.55 -48.43
CA SER A 907 41.37 59.41 -47.09
C SER A 907 39.94 59.91 -47.09
N GLY A 908 39.10 59.38 -46.19
CA GLY A 908 37.69 59.71 -46.22
C GLY A 908 36.82 58.78 -45.40
N ARG A 909 35.51 58.93 -45.54
CA ARG A 909 34.49 58.28 -44.72
C ARG A 909 33.36 57.76 -45.61
N LEU A 910 33.03 56.49 -45.45
CA LEU A 910 31.98 55.79 -46.18
C LEU A 910 30.94 55.28 -45.16
N PRO A 911 29.89 56.05 -44.86
CA PRO A 911 28.75 55.55 -44.11
C PRO A 911 28.04 54.47 -44.93
N PHE A 912 27.60 53.41 -44.26
CA PHE A 912 26.92 52.30 -44.89
C PHE A 912 25.74 51.78 -44.05
N ILE A 913 24.80 51.16 -44.74
CA ILE A 913 23.73 50.34 -44.17
C ILE A 913 23.91 48.94 -44.79
N MET A 914 24.00 47.91 -43.94
CA MET A 914 23.91 46.52 -44.35
C MET A 914 22.47 46.06 -44.11
N ASP A 915 21.80 45.67 -45.18
CA ASP A 915 20.42 45.19 -45.15
C ASP A 915 20.37 43.73 -45.63
N PRO A 916 19.77 42.78 -44.89
CA PRO A 916 19.83 41.36 -45.25
C PRO A 916 19.17 41.00 -46.58
N GLU A 917 18.18 41.75 -47.04
CA GLU A 917 17.52 41.51 -48.34
C GLU A 917 18.23 42.19 -49.50
N SER A 918 18.80 43.38 -49.28
CA SER A 918 19.30 44.27 -50.33
C SER A 918 20.80 44.58 -50.29
N GLY A 919 21.53 43.97 -49.36
CA GLY A 919 23.00 44.00 -49.26
C GLY A 919 23.59 45.30 -48.71
N LEU A 920 24.88 45.50 -49.01
CA LEU A 920 25.63 46.68 -48.59
C LEU A 920 25.21 47.91 -49.42
N LYS A 921 24.72 48.95 -48.73
CA LYS A 921 24.39 50.26 -49.31
C LYS A 921 25.26 51.35 -48.69
N ILE A 922 26.12 51.99 -49.50
CA ILE A 922 26.90 53.17 -49.09
C ILE A 922 26.03 54.41 -49.25
N THR A 923 25.99 55.27 -48.22
CA THR A 923 25.17 56.48 -48.18
C THR A 923 26.03 57.71 -47.86
N ALA A 924 26.08 58.67 -48.79
CA ALA A 924 26.87 59.90 -48.68
C ALA A 924 28.37 59.68 -48.33
N GLY A 925 28.97 58.64 -48.93
CA GLY A 925 30.41 58.39 -48.81
C GLY A 925 31.23 59.49 -49.47
N ARG A 926 32.34 59.89 -48.85
CA ARG A 926 33.26 60.91 -49.39
C ARG A 926 34.71 60.49 -49.23
N LEU A 927 35.49 60.57 -50.31
CA LEU A 927 36.92 60.31 -50.36
C LEU A 927 37.64 61.52 -50.94
N GLU A 928 38.81 61.86 -50.42
CA GLU A 928 39.66 62.96 -50.88
C GLU A 928 41.12 62.49 -51.00
N ALA A 929 41.82 62.86 -52.07
CA ALA A 929 43.24 62.60 -52.21
C ALA A 929 44.07 63.50 -51.26
N VAL A 930 44.91 62.87 -50.44
CA VAL A 930 45.74 63.57 -49.45
C VAL A 930 47.09 64.03 -49.98
N GLN A 931 47.39 63.71 -51.25
CA GLN A 931 48.57 64.16 -51.97
C GLN A 931 48.28 64.19 -53.49
N PRO A 932 49.04 64.97 -54.28
CA PRO A 932 48.95 64.92 -55.74
C PRO A 932 49.25 63.53 -56.29
N GLY A 933 48.66 63.21 -57.46
CA GLY A 933 48.78 61.90 -58.08
C GLY A 933 48.55 61.92 -59.59
N ARG A 934 48.27 60.73 -60.16
CA ARG A 934 48.09 60.55 -61.61
C ARG A 934 46.90 59.63 -61.90
N LEU A 935 46.09 60.03 -62.89
CA LEU A 935 45.05 59.22 -63.49
C LEU A 935 45.33 59.08 -64.99
N SER A 936 45.25 57.85 -65.50
CA SER A 936 45.37 57.55 -66.92
C SER A 936 44.30 56.51 -67.28
N ILE A 937 43.29 56.93 -68.03
CA ILE A 937 42.22 56.06 -68.54
C ILE A 937 42.47 55.86 -70.04
N LYS A 938 42.61 54.61 -70.47
CA LYS A 938 42.76 54.29 -71.90
C LYS A 938 41.44 54.46 -72.64
N ARG A 939 41.54 54.91 -73.90
CA ARG A 939 40.39 55.19 -74.76
C ARG A 939 39.51 53.98 -75.05
N GLU A 940 40.06 52.77 -75.01
CA GLU A 940 39.31 51.52 -75.24
C GLU A 940 38.22 51.24 -74.17
N VAL A 941 38.21 51.96 -73.04
CA VAL A 941 37.35 51.69 -71.88
C VAL A 941 36.13 52.62 -71.80
N LEU A 942 36.12 53.72 -72.55
CA LEU A 942 35.19 54.86 -72.33
C LEU A 942 34.05 54.98 -73.36
N THR A 943 33.76 53.93 -74.14
CA THR A 943 32.89 54.03 -75.34
C THR A 943 31.41 54.35 -75.10
N ASP A 944 30.94 54.39 -73.84
CA ASP A 944 29.54 54.69 -73.48
C ASP A 944 29.37 56.05 -72.74
N VAL A 945 30.39 56.91 -72.70
CA VAL A 945 30.34 58.19 -71.93
C VAL A 945 29.76 59.33 -72.77
N ALA A 946 28.45 59.55 -72.68
CA ALA A 946 27.77 60.67 -73.34
C ALA A 946 28.07 62.03 -72.66
N ALA A 947 28.98 62.81 -73.24
CA ALA A 947 29.32 64.15 -72.76
C ALA A 947 28.21 65.19 -73.06
N SER A 948 27.32 65.44 -72.10
CA SER A 948 26.24 66.45 -72.23
C SER A 948 26.72 67.84 -71.79
N GLY A 949 27.20 68.65 -72.75
CA GLY A 949 27.95 69.88 -72.42
C GLY A 949 28.00 71.02 -73.46
N GLY A 950 26.86 71.39 -74.06
CA GLY A 950 26.55 72.76 -74.52
C GLY A 950 27.31 73.38 -75.72
N GLY A 951 26.59 73.59 -76.84
CA GLY A 951 26.95 74.57 -77.88
C GLY A 951 26.76 74.06 -79.33
N GLU A 952 25.63 74.37 -79.94
CA GLU A 952 25.33 74.04 -81.35
C GLU A 952 26.23 74.84 -82.33
N ASP A 953 27.43 74.32 -82.66
CA ASP A 953 28.06 74.38 -84.00
C ASP A 953 29.44 73.65 -84.09
N VAL A 954 29.70 72.66 -83.22
CA VAL A 954 30.94 71.86 -83.23
C VAL A 954 30.62 70.38 -83.37
N SER A 955 31.38 69.67 -84.21
CA SER A 955 31.26 68.22 -84.36
C SER A 955 31.65 67.50 -83.07
N GLU A 956 30.76 66.63 -82.58
CA GLU A 956 30.88 65.88 -81.31
C GLU A 956 32.29 65.28 -81.14
N ASN A 957 32.80 64.64 -82.20
CA ASN A 957 34.12 64.00 -82.27
C ASN A 957 35.32 64.85 -81.79
N MET A 958 35.32 66.19 -81.94
CA MET A 958 36.50 67.00 -81.56
C MET A 958 36.57 67.28 -80.07
N VAL A 959 35.43 67.61 -79.46
CA VAL A 959 35.35 67.92 -78.02
C VAL A 959 35.57 66.64 -77.23
N GLU A 960 35.00 65.52 -77.70
CA GLU A 960 35.31 64.17 -77.21
C GLU A 960 36.81 63.84 -77.31
N ASP A 961 37.46 63.99 -78.47
CA ASP A 961 38.88 63.65 -78.64
C ASP A 961 39.81 64.44 -77.70
N LEU A 962 39.46 65.69 -77.38
CA LEU A 962 40.21 66.51 -76.43
C LEU A 962 39.92 66.11 -74.96
N ALA A 963 38.68 65.76 -74.63
CA ALA A 963 38.32 65.24 -73.31
C ALA A 963 38.97 63.87 -73.03
N TYR A 964 39.01 62.97 -74.01
CA TYR A 964 39.73 61.69 -73.89
C TYR A 964 41.23 61.89 -73.68
N GLN A 965 41.88 62.76 -74.46
CA GLN A 965 43.30 63.07 -74.24
C GLN A 965 43.58 63.70 -72.87
N ALA A 966 42.66 64.54 -72.38
CA ALA A 966 42.75 65.11 -71.03
C ALA A 966 42.77 64.02 -69.94
N MET A 967 41.97 62.96 -70.10
CA MET A 967 41.90 61.81 -69.17
C MET A 967 42.99 60.74 -69.38
N GLU A 968 43.62 60.69 -70.56
CA GLU A 968 44.63 59.68 -70.89
C GLU A 968 45.94 59.86 -70.10
N ASN A 969 46.32 61.11 -69.75
CA ASN A 969 47.51 61.42 -68.96
C ASN A 969 47.26 62.63 -68.05
N LEU A 970 46.43 62.45 -67.02
CA LEU A 970 46.04 63.49 -66.08
C LEU A 970 46.91 63.42 -64.81
N SER A 971 47.59 64.51 -64.45
CA SER A 971 48.14 64.67 -63.09
C SER A 971 47.23 65.59 -62.29
N PHE A 972 46.73 65.14 -61.14
CA PHE A 972 45.82 65.92 -60.29
C PHE A 972 46.55 66.52 -59.09
N ASP A 973 46.23 67.77 -58.77
CA ASP A 973 46.64 68.44 -57.54
C ASP A 973 45.55 68.31 -56.46
N GLN A 974 44.28 68.13 -56.86
CA GLN A 974 43.14 67.79 -55.99
C GLN A 974 42.23 66.76 -56.67
N LEU A 975 41.78 65.77 -55.91
CA LEU A 975 40.81 64.76 -56.32
C LEU A 975 39.86 64.52 -55.13
N SER A 976 38.56 64.63 -55.35
CA SER A 976 37.54 64.17 -54.42
C SER A 976 36.54 63.25 -55.12
N ALA A 977 35.87 62.38 -54.37
CA ALA A 977 34.86 61.46 -54.88
C ALA A 977 33.71 61.34 -53.89
N GLU A 978 32.47 61.50 -54.36
CA GLU A 978 31.27 61.13 -53.61
C GLU A 978 30.81 59.73 -54.04
N VAL A 979 30.56 58.84 -53.08
CA VAL A 979 30.22 57.42 -53.30
C VAL A 979 28.83 57.15 -52.72
N ASN A 980 27.91 56.69 -53.58
CA ASN A 980 26.54 56.36 -53.19
C ASN A 980 26.08 55.07 -53.87
N SER A 981 25.38 54.20 -53.13
CA SER A 981 24.68 53.05 -53.72
C SER A 981 23.35 53.49 -54.33
N LEU A 982 23.07 52.99 -55.53
CA LEU A 982 21.82 53.16 -56.29
C LEU A 982 21.02 51.85 -56.34
N ASP A 983 19.74 51.97 -56.66
CA ASP A 983 18.84 50.82 -56.84
C ASP A 983 19.38 49.80 -57.86
N GLY A 984 19.21 48.52 -57.50
CA GLY A 984 19.69 47.38 -58.29
C GLY A 984 21.17 47.05 -58.08
N GLY A 985 21.77 47.39 -56.92
CA GLY A 985 23.16 47.02 -56.59
C GLY A 985 24.20 47.73 -57.45
N ARG A 986 23.94 49.00 -57.79
CA ARG A 986 24.87 49.85 -58.54
C ARG A 986 25.54 50.85 -57.60
N VAL A 987 26.75 51.28 -57.90
CA VAL A 987 27.46 52.30 -57.14
C VAL A 987 27.74 53.49 -58.06
N ALA A 988 27.20 54.64 -57.72
CA ALA A 988 27.57 55.91 -58.33
C ALA A 988 28.81 56.46 -57.61
N VAL A 989 29.85 56.78 -58.38
CA VAL A 989 31.02 57.51 -57.91
C VAL A 989 31.15 58.79 -58.72
N LEU A 990 30.92 59.92 -58.07
CA LEU A 990 31.02 61.26 -58.65
C LEU A 990 32.40 61.83 -58.30
N PHE A 991 33.34 61.74 -59.23
CA PHE A 991 34.68 62.30 -59.06
C PHE A 991 34.69 63.79 -59.43
N HIS A 992 35.40 64.59 -58.64
CA HIS A 992 35.73 65.98 -58.93
C HIS A 992 37.26 66.11 -58.95
N ILE A 993 37.81 66.43 -60.12
CA ILE A 993 39.24 66.31 -60.41
C ILE A 993 39.79 67.65 -60.88
N ARG A 994 40.76 68.20 -60.15
CA ARG A 994 41.53 69.38 -60.56
C ARG A 994 42.99 69.05 -60.77
N GLY A 995 43.47 69.34 -61.97
CA GLY A 995 44.80 68.95 -62.38
C GLY A 995 45.27 69.59 -63.68
N ARG A 996 46.23 68.92 -64.32
CA ARG A 996 46.83 69.31 -65.59
C ARG A 996 47.12 68.08 -66.45
N HIS A 997 47.06 68.26 -67.77
CA HIS A 997 47.53 67.25 -68.72
C HIS A 997 49.06 67.17 -68.66
N ASP A 998 49.59 66.01 -68.25
CA ASP A 998 51.02 65.75 -68.06
C ASP A 998 51.48 64.49 -68.82
N PRO A 999 51.56 64.55 -70.16
CA PRO A 999 51.94 63.42 -71.00
C PRO A 999 53.44 63.11 -70.91
N PRO A 1000 53.89 61.85 -71.10
CA PRO A 1000 55.29 61.42 -70.95
C PRO A 1000 56.31 62.13 -71.85
N ARG A 1001 55.84 62.86 -72.87
CA ARG A 1001 56.62 63.75 -73.72
C ARG A 1001 55.86 65.05 -73.88
N ARG A 1002 56.54 66.20 -73.72
CA ARG A 1002 55.90 67.52 -73.79
C ARG A 1002 55.24 67.75 -75.16
N GLN A 1003 53.97 68.14 -75.16
CA GLN A 1003 53.18 68.40 -76.36
C GLN A 1003 52.87 69.89 -76.48
N GLU A 1004 52.99 70.43 -77.69
CA GLU A 1004 52.67 71.82 -78.03
C GLU A 1004 51.69 71.86 -79.20
N LEU A 1005 50.54 72.53 -79.02
CA LEU A 1005 49.59 72.75 -80.10
C LEU A 1005 50.11 73.86 -81.03
N ARG A 1006 50.44 73.50 -82.27
CA ARG A 1006 50.88 74.45 -83.32
C ARG A 1006 49.87 74.46 -84.47
N LEU A 1007 49.10 75.54 -84.56
CA LEU A 1007 48.15 75.80 -85.65
C LEU A 1007 48.74 76.81 -86.64
N THR A 1008 48.60 76.56 -87.94
CA THR A 1008 48.94 77.57 -88.95
C THR A 1008 47.81 78.58 -89.15
N LEU A 1009 48.16 79.82 -89.52
CA LEU A 1009 47.18 80.89 -89.76
C LEU A 1009 46.15 80.53 -90.84
N SER A 1010 46.54 79.71 -91.82
CA SER A 1010 45.67 79.13 -92.84
C SER A 1010 44.65 78.13 -92.28
N GLU A 1011 45.04 77.27 -91.33
CA GLU A 1011 44.14 76.28 -90.71
C GLU A 1011 43.09 76.96 -89.84
N LEU A 1012 43.46 78.04 -89.13
CA LEU A 1012 42.54 78.80 -88.26
C LEU A 1012 41.40 79.46 -89.06
N ILE A 1013 41.70 79.95 -90.27
CA ILE A 1013 40.74 80.65 -91.14
C ILE A 1013 39.82 79.66 -91.89
N SER A 1014 40.36 78.55 -92.38
CA SER A 1014 39.61 77.55 -93.14
C SER A 1014 38.68 76.67 -92.30
N ARG A 1015 38.78 76.74 -90.96
CA ARG A 1015 38.23 75.77 -90.00
C ARG A 1015 38.69 74.32 -90.23
N SER A 1016 39.73 74.08 -91.04
CA SER A 1016 40.17 72.71 -91.36
C SER A 1016 40.80 71.97 -90.18
N PHE A 1017 41.15 72.67 -89.10
CA PHE A 1017 41.60 72.07 -87.84
C PHE A 1017 40.53 71.19 -87.17
N LEU A 1018 39.24 71.43 -87.44
CA LEU A 1018 38.11 70.67 -86.86
C LEU A 1018 38.07 69.19 -87.27
N ASN A 1019 38.75 68.82 -88.37
CA ASN A 1019 38.76 67.45 -88.91
C ASN A 1019 40.07 66.69 -88.61
N ARG A 1020 40.94 67.23 -87.73
CA ARG A 1020 42.25 66.65 -87.41
C ARG A 1020 42.34 66.39 -85.91
N LYS A 1021 42.88 65.22 -85.52
CA LYS A 1021 43.25 64.96 -84.11
C LYS A 1021 44.33 65.95 -83.69
N LEU A 1022 43.97 66.86 -82.78
CA LEU A 1022 44.88 67.85 -82.22
C LEU A 1022 45.45 67.31 -80.90
N PRO A 1023 46.77 67.37 -80.68
CA PRO A 1023 47.38 67.01 -79.40
C PRO A 1023 47.04 68.08 -78.35
N LEU A 1024 46.55 67.65 -77.19
CA LEU A 1024 46.33 68.52 -76.04
C LEU A 1024 47.70 69.03 -75.50
N PRO A 1025 47.90 70.35 -75.32
CA PRO A 1025 49.16 70.85 -74.77
C PRO A 1025 49.45 70.31 -73.38
N SER A 1026 50.74 70.06 -73.09
CA SER A 1026 51.18 69.86 -71.71
C SER A 1026 50.86 71.09 -70.86
N ASP A 1027 50.65 70.88 -69.55
CA ASP A 1027 50.27 71.91 -68.59
C ASP A 1027 48.85 72.50 -68.80
N THR A 1028 48.04 71.95 -69.71
CA THR A 1028 46.62 72.34 -69.87
C THR A 1028 45.87 72.05 -68.57
N ARG A 1029 45.32 73.08 -67.93
CA ARG A 1029 44.51 72.95 -66.70
C ARG A 1029 43.20 72.23 -66.99
N ILE A 1030 42.89 71.24 -66.15
CA ILE A 1030 41.68 70.42 -66.21
C ILE A 1030 40.92 70.62 -64.89
N ASP A 1031 39.65 70.99 -64.98
CA ASP A 1031 38.68 70.92 -63.88
C ASP A 1031 37.50 70.10 -64.42
N LEU A 1032 37.36 68.87 -63.94
CA LEU A 1032 36.46 67.85 -64.49
C LEU A 1032 35.59 67.27 -63.38
N THR A 1033 34.29 67.18 -63.64
CA THR A 1033 33.39 66.31 -62.87
C THR A 1033 33.11 65.08 -63.71
N LEU A 1034 33.44 63.89 -63.20
CA LEU A 1034 33.21 62.62 -63.86
C LEU A 1034 32.19 61.82 -63.03
N ASP A 1035 30.97 61.73 -63.55
CA ASP A 1035 29.95 60.83 -63.02
C ASP A 1035 30.20 59.42 -63.58
N THR A 1036 30.49 58.46 -62.71
CA THR A 1036 30.65 57.05 -63.09
C THR A 1036 29.64 56.18 -62.35
N THR A 1037 28.78 55.50 -63.10
CA THR A 1037 27.88 54.47 -62.55
C THR A 1037 28.50 53.09 -62.76
N LEU A 1038 29.07 52.53 -61.70
CA LEU A 1038 29.60 51.17 -61.70
C LEU A 1038 28.49 50.16 -61.39
N ASN A 1039 28.34 49.15 -62.24
CA ASN A 1039 27.41 48.05 -61.99
C ASN A 1039 28.05 47.06 -61.00
N ALA A 1040 27.96 47.36 -59.69
CA ALA A 1040 28.66 46.59 -58.67
C ALA A 1040 28.20 45.12 -58.63
N ASN A 1041 26.94 44.80 -58.93
CA ASN A 1041 26.50 43.40 -59.10
C ASN A 1041 27.30 42.63 -60.15
N GLN A 1042 27.68 43.28 -61.26
CA GLN A 1042 28.45 42.68 -62.34
C GLN A 1042 29.95 42.61 -61.98
N LEU A 1043 30.47 43.65 -61.31
CA LEU A 1043 31.82 43.64 -60.76
C LEU A 1043 32.01 42.53 -59.71
N ILE A 1044 31.02 42.34 -58.84
CA ILE A 1044 31.00 41.31 -57.79
C ILE A 1044 30.77 39.92 -58.41
N SER A 1045 29.92 39.76 -59.44
CA SER A 1045 29.77 38.45 -60.11
C SER A 1045 31.06 38.00 -60.78
N ASP A 1046 31.79 38.92 -61.40
CA ASP A 1046 33.04 38.65 -62.11
C ASP A 1046 34.18 38.41 -61.12
N LEU A 1047 34.27 39.20 -60.05
CA LEU A 1047 35.22 38.96 -58.94
C LEU A 1047 34.94 37.63 -58.23
N MET A 1048 33.67 37.26 -58.03
CA MET A 1048 33.28 35.94 -57.54
C MET A 1048 33.58 34.82 -58.53
N ALA A 1049 33.54 35.07 -59.84
CA ALA A 1049 33.95 34.08 -60.85
C ALA A 1049 35.47 33.87 -60.87
N VAL A 1050 36.25 34.95 -60.76
CA VAL A 1050 37.71 34.91 -60.62
C VAL A 1050 38.13 34.21 -59.32
N ASN A 1051 37.46 34.48 -58.20
CA ASN A 1051 37.72 33.78 -56.95
C ASN A 1051 37.33 32.29 -57.00
N ARG A 1052 36.19 31.92 -57.61
CA ARG A 1052 35.84 30.51 -57.87
C ARG A 1052 36.89 29.79 -58.73
N ALA A 1053 37.43 30.47 -59.74
CA ALA A 1053 38.50 29.93 -60.59
C ALA A 1053 39.82 29.75 -59.82
N ARG A 1054 40.21 30.71 -58.96
CA ARG A 1054 41.37 30.58 -58.05
C ARG A 1054 41.18 29.48 -57.00
N GLN A 1055 39.94 29.18 -56.62
CA GLN A 1055 39.55 28.07 -55.72
C GLN A 1055 39.46 26.71 -56.42
N GLY A 1056 39.80 26.60 -57.71
CA GLY A 1056 39.86 25.32 -58.44
C GLY A 1056 38.51 24.70 -58.78
N GLN A 1057 37.40 25.41 -58.56
CA GLN A 1057 36.07 24.93 -58.92
C GLN A 1057 35.78 25.20 -60.40
N GLN A 1058 35.78 24.13 -61.22
CA GLN A 1058 35.34 24.22 -62.61
C GLN A 1058 33.85 24.55 -62.68
N ALA A 1059 33.47 25.47 -63.57
CA ALA A 1059 32.08 25.74 -63.87
C ALA A 1059 31.42 24.49 -64.47
N GLN A 1060 30.30 24.05 -63.88
CA GLN A 1060 29.37 23.15 -64.55
C GLN A 1060 28.46 24.01 -65.44
N ASP A 1061 28.35 23.65 -66.71
CA ASP A 1061 27.52 24.34 -67.69
C ASP A 1061 26.05 24.42 -67.24
N GLU A 1062 25.43 25.59 -67.46
CA GLU A 1062 23.99 25.77 -67.30
C GLU A 1062 23.22 24.78 -68.20
N SER A 1063 22.56 23.82 -67.57
CA SER A 1063 21.66 22.89 -68.24
C SER A 1063 20.30 23.56 -68.47
N ALA A 1064 19.74 23.37 -69.66
CA ALA A 1064 18.51 24.00 -70.15
C ALA A 1064 17.31 23.96 -69.16
N PRO A 1065 16.39 24.96 -69.22
CA PRO A 1065 15.27 25.08 -68.27
C PRO A 1065 14.30 23.89 -68.35
N GLN A 1066 14.14 23.18 -67.24
CA GLN A 1066 13.05 22.20 -67.07
C GLN A 1066 11.77 22.86 -66.55
N ALA A 1067 10.64 22.33 -67.02
CA ALA A 1067 9.32 22.93 -66.85
C ALA A 1067 8.79 22.88 -65.41
N ALA A 1068 7.97 23.87 -65.05
CA ALA A 1068 7.31 23.96 -63.75
C ALA A 1068 6.33 22.78 -63.52
N PRO A 1069 6.32 22.18 -62.31
CA PRO A 1069 5.28 21.22 -61.92
C PRO A 1069 3.95 21.93 -61.61
N ALA A 1070 2.83 21.30 -61.99
CA ALA A 1070 1.49 21.84 -61.84
C ALA A 1070 0.98 21.86 -60.37
N PRO A 1071 0.07 22.77 -60.01
CA PRO A 1071 -0.46 22.86 -58.64
C PRO A 1071 -1.42 21.70 -58.31
N VAL A 1072 -1.22 21.06 -57.16
CA VAL A 1072 -2.15 20.07 -56.58
C VAL A 1072 -3.24 20.81 -55.78
N PRO A 1073 -4.54 20.50 -55.98
CA PRO A 1073 -5.63 21.27 -55.37
C PRO A 1073 -5.81 20.99 -53.86
N ALA A 1074 -6.23 22.01 -53.13
CA ALA A 1074 -6.50 21.93 -51.70
C ALA A 1074 -7.76 21.11 -51.39
N GLY A 1075 -7.61 20.11 -50.51
CA GLY A 1075 -8.73 19.40 -49.88
C GLY A 1075 -9.08 19.98 -48.51
N ARG A 1076 -10.37 20.26 -48.31
CA ARG A 1076 -11.08 20.32 -47.01
C ARG A 1076 -12.47 19.69 -47.24
N PRO A 1077 -13.14 19.13 -46.22
CA PRO A 1077 -12.77 19.10 -44.80
C PRO A 1077 -11.89 17.91 -44.41
#